data_AF-A0A2W4JKM7-F1
#
_entry.id   AF-A0A2W4JKM7-F1
#
_cell.length_a   1.000
_cell.length_b   1.000
_cell.length_c   1.000
_cell.angle_alpha   90.00
_cell.angle_beta   90.00
_cell.angle_gamma   90.00
#
_symmetry.space_group_name_H-M   'P 1'
#
loop_
_entity.id
_entity.type
_entity.pdbx_description
1 polymer ?
#
loop_
_entity_poly.entity_id
_entity_poly.type
_entity_poly.pdbx_seq_one_letter_code
_entity_poly.pdbx_strand_id
1 'polypeptide(L)'
;MALSEGEVIDATKKLLELRDGEQRRLKKIAAYMKGDASSVYVPKGARQEYKWLIKRAKVNVLPLVVTVVAQALYVDGYRPAGSDSNAKAWEIWQANRMDARQHGLHRAALKYGTAYAVVMPGRPVPVISPKSPRRMTAFYRDPVEDEWPEFAVEETVQYTLKGKVRAVRLYDAQHRYSLEARDSDGGKLRLVRAEEHGLGVCPVIRYLNGDDLDGDDCVRGEVEPLIEMQDQLNSTTFNLLMAQQYAAFRQRYVAGMVPTDEDGVPKAPFQAAVDRLWVAEDPDVKFGEFSQPLALDTPVPTPSGWTTIGEIQAGDMVLGRDGRPARVLGMSPVFTDRTCYRITFADGTSVVSDGGHRWVVIDRQRPSWGEMVCTTEEMAQQVRLEGARPGWRWAVPQAEPLDLKPADLPLHPYILGYWLGDGNASCARITVGDRDRAALVEQIERLGYRVVSQTRDRRTGAWDVGFSTESSGPERVCLMEGCGKPHKGYGLCNTHYTYAKRHGQLPDVHGRESAKKRLRDLGVLGNKHIPAIYLRGSFEQRIDLLKGLLDSDGSVNRTKTAAWCTFSNTNKVLVDGVLELARSLGLRPTCKMTRSGGDGVSPLWVVGFQAPGDFVPFALPRKAEKCPVGGKSARQRYRSIVAIEKVPSVPVRCLGVDTEDHLFLVGEGFVPTHNTDLSGYLQSAEATIRHIATVSQTPPHHLLGQMANLSAEALAAAESGLQRKIAERKSSFGESHEQTLRLAALAAGDRKGWDDVSAQVVWRDTEARALASTVDALGKLTQMLQIPPQELWERIPGVTATDVARWKRAAERAAKDADAMEKLNQMIDRQMGGSARPQRQEQPAQAASNGAAGGGQQREPATAGAAGANAERAR
;
A
#
# COMPACT_ATOMS: atom_id res chain seq x y z
N MET A 1 -24.02 24.38 -58.57
CA MET A 1 -24.91 23.48 -59.34
C MET A 1 -25.07 22.22 -58.51
N ALA A 2 -26.30 21.72 -58.35
CA ALA A 2 -26.52 20.45 -57.65
C ALA A 2 -25.82 19.32 -58.41
N LEU A 3 -25.13 18.43 -57.70
CA LEU A 3 -24.50 17.25 -58.29
C LEU A 3 -25.57 16.33 -58.89
N SER A 4 -25.25 15.68 -60.00
CA SER A 4 -26.15 14.66 -60.57
C SER A 4 -26.26 13.44 -59.66
N GLU A 5 -27.35 12.68 -59.74
CA GLU A 5 -27.57 11.51 -58.88
C GLU A 5 -26.42 10.49 -58.96
N GLY A 6 -25.83 10.32 -60.15
CA GLY A 6 -24.67 9.45 -60.36
C GLY A 6 -23.40 9.95 -59.66
N GLU A 7 -23.14 11.27 -59.71
CA GLU A 7 -21.99 11.89 -59.03
C GLU A 7 -22.12 11.86 -57.52
N VAL A 8 -23.33 12.09 -56.98
CA VAL A 8 -23.61 11.99 -55.53
C VAL A 8 -23.34 10.56 -55.04
N ILE A 9 -23.78 9.55 -55.79
CA ILE A 9 -23.55 8.15 -55.43
C ILE A 9 -22.05 7.79 -55.52
N ASP A 10 -21.33 8.27 -56.53
CA ASP A 10 -19.89 8.02 -56.68
C ASP A 10 -19.05 8.68 -55.57
N ALA A 11 -19.31 9.97 -55.30
CA ALA A 11 -18.67 10.71 -54.21
C ALA A 11 -18.95 10.04 -52.85
N THR A 12 -20.21 9.63 -52.61
CA THR A 12 -20.59 8.91 -51.39
C THR A 12 -19.83 7.60 -51.26
N LYS A 13 -19.66 6.83 -52.35
CA LYS A 13 -18.89 5.56 -52.32
C LYS A 13 -17.43 5.80 -51.96
N LYS A 14 -16.76 6.75 -52.61
CA LYS A 14 -15.35 7.09 -52.34
C LYS A 14 -15.14 7.52 -50.87
N LEU A 15 -16.04 8.35 -50.34
CA LEU A 15 -15.98 8.77 -48.93
C LEU A 15 -16.27 7.62 -47.95
N LEU A 16 -17.15 6.67 -48.32
CA LEU A 16 -17.38 5.47 -47.52
C LEU A 16 -16.16 4.54 -47.52
N GLU A 17 -15.42 4.44 -48.63
CA GLU A 17 -14.17 3.67 -48.71
C GLU A 17 -13.07 4.28 -47.82
N LEU A 18 -12.87 5.61 -47.88
CA LEU A 18 -11.97 6.33 -46.97
C LEU A 18 -12.34 6.06 -45.50
N ARG A 19 -13.63 6.21 -45.19
CA ARG A 19 -14.16 5.95 -43.85
C ARG A 19 -13.90 4.51 -43.40
N ASP A 20 -14.05 3.51 -44.25
CA ASP A 20 -13.84 2.10 -43.87
C ASP A 20 -12.38 1.83 -43.45
N GLY A 21 -11.41 2.55 -44.04
CA GLY A 21 -10.02 2.57 -43.58
C GLY A 21 -9.89 3.09 -42.14
N GLU A 22 -10.43 4.28 -41.88
CA GLU A 22 -10.42 4.92 -40.55
C GLU A 22 -11.17 4.09 -39.49
N GLN A 23 -12.30 3.46 -39.87
CA GLN A 23 -13.14 2.71 -38.94
C GLN A 23 -12.39 1.55 -38.27
N ARG A 24 -11.37 0.95 -38.90
CA ARG A 24 -10.55 -0.10 -38.27
C ARG A 24 -9.82 0.44 -37.04
N ARG A 25 -9.13 1.58 -37.20
CA ARG A 25 -8.43 2.30 -36.12
C ARG A 25 -9.42 2.74 -35.04
N LEU A 26 -10.52 3.40 -35.41
CA LEU A 26 -11.52 3.91 -34.47
C LEU A 26 -12.24 2.80 -33.68
N LYS A 27 -12.52 1.64 -34.31
CA LYS A 27 -13.09 0.47 -33.62
C LYS A 27 -12.12 -0.11 -32.59
N LYS A 28 -10.82 -0.16 -32.89
CA LYS A 28 -9.77 -0.58 -31.94
C LYS A 28 -9.79 0.31 -30.70
N ILE A 29 -9.67 1.64 -30.88
CA ILE A 29 -9.70 2.62 -29.77
C ILE A 29 -11.01 2.50 -28.96
N ALA A 30 -12.15 2.30 -29.63
CA ALA A 30 -13.43 2.13 -28.96
C ALA A 30 -13.49 0.88 -28.06
N ALA A 31 -12.84 -0.22 -28.46
CA ALA A 31 -12.79 -1.46 -27.70
C ALA A 31 -11.90 -1.34 -26.45
N TYR A 32 -10.74 -0.68 -26.56
CA TYR A 32 -9.87 -0.40 -25.40
C TYR A 32 -10.55 0.50 -24.38
N MET A 33 -11.25 1.55 -24.82
CA MET A 33 -12.00 2.43 -23.91
C MET A 33 -13.14 1.73 -23.16
N LYS A 34 -13.69 0.64 -23.71
CA LYS A 34 -14.68 -0.20 -23.01
C LYS A 34 -14.05 -1.25 -22.10
N GLY A 35 -12.75 -1.54 -22.24
CA GLY A 35 -12.09 -2.68 -21.59
C GLY A 35 -12.36 -4.03 -22.28
N ASP A 36 -12.95 -4.02 -23.47
CA ASP A 36 -13.29 -5.25 -24.19
C ASP A 36 -12.04 -5.88 -24.84
N ALA A 37 -11.12 -5.04 -25.31
CA ALA A 37 -9.85 -5.45 -25.91
C ALA A 37 -8.76 -5.68 -24.86
N SER A 38 -8.02 -6.79 -24.99
CA SER A 38 -6.74 -7.00 -24.32
C SER A 38 -5.85 -7.84 -25.24
N SER A 39 -4.57 -7.50 -25.39
CA SER A 39 -3.62 -8.29 -26.18
C SER A 39 -3.06 -9.53 -25.46
N VAL A 40 -3.55 -9.83 -24.25
CA VAL A 40 -3.13 -11.02 -23.49
C VAL A 40 -3.29 -12.26 -24.37
N TYR A 41 -2.17 -12.93 -24.64
CA TYR A 41 -2.11 -14.10 -25.51
C TYR A 41 -3.02 -15.21 -24.98
N VAL A 42 -3.85 -15.77 -25.87
CA VAL A 42 -4.72 -16.91 -25.55
C VAL A 42 -4.34 -18.09 -26.44
N PRO A 43 -3.74 -19.16 -25.88
CA PRO A 43 -3.47 -20.37 -26.64
C PRO A 43 -4.75 -20.95 -27.27
N LYS A 44 -4.65 -21.51 -28.48
CA LYS A 44 -5.77 -22.26 -29.09
C LYS A 44 -6.11 -23.46 -28.20
N GLY A 45 -7.37 -23.55 -27.76
CA GLY A 45 -7.81 -24.58 -26.80
C GLY A 45 -7.70 -24.21 -25.32
N ALA A 46 -7.42 -22.94 -24.98
CA ALA A 46 -7.34 -22.48 -23.59
C ALA A 46 -8.60 -22.83 -22.76
N ARG A 47 -8.36 -23.37 -21.55
CA ARG A 47 -9.41 -23.80 -20.60
C ARG A 47 -10.30 -22.64 -20.15
N GLN A 48 -11.48 -22.98 -19.62
CA GLN A 48 -12.45 -21.99 -19.15
C GLN A 48 -11.90 -21.16 -17.98
N GLU A 49 -11.06 -21.73 -17.11
CA GLU A 49 -10.40 -20.98 -16.03
C GLU A 49 -9.40 -19.94 -16.56
N TYR A 50 -8.64 -20.28 -17.59
CA TYR A 50 -7.70 -19.35 -18.23
C TYR A 50 -8.43 -18.15 -18.83
N LYS A 51 -9.56 -18.41 -19.50
CA LYS A 51 -10.45 -17.36 -20.03
C LYS A 51 -11.09 -16.53 -18.91
N TRP A 52 -11.39 -17.15 -17.77
CA TRP A 52 -11.93 -16.48 -16.58
C TRP A 52 -10.91 -15.54 -15.95
N LEU A 53 -9.64 -15.95 -15.87
CA LEU A 53 -8.54 -15.12 -15.38
C LEU A 53 -8.30 -13.90 -16.25
N ILE A 54 -8.28 -14.05 -17.57
CA ILE A 54 -8.12 -12.93 -18.52
C ILE A 54 -9.21 -11.88 -18.31
N LYS A 55 -10.47 -12.30 -18.07
CA LYS A 55 -11.56 -11.36 -17.82
C LYS A 55 -11.34 -10.52 -16.56
N ARG A 56 -10.70 -11.07 -15.53
CA ARG A 56 -10.37 -10.39 -14.27
C ARG A 56 -9.07 -9.57 -14.33
N ALA A 57 -8.13 -9.96 -15.18
CA ALA A 57 -6.85 -9.26 -15.35
C ALA A 57 -6.97 -7.88 -16.02
N LYS A 58 -8.16 -7.54 -16.55
CA LYS A 58 -8.41 -6.28 -17.26
C LYS A 58 -8.52 -5.11 -16.28
N VAL A 59 -7.47 -4.29 -16.22
CA VAL A 59 -7.42 -3.06 -15.42
C VAL A 59 -7.47 -1.88 -16.37
N ASN A 60 -8.60 -1.19 -16.51
CA ASN A 60 -8.76 -0.15 -17.54
C ASN A 60 -8.54 1.27 -17.00
N VAL A 61 -7.40 1.87 -17.33
CA VAL A 61 -6.99 3.22 -16.84
C VAL A 61 -7.29 4.32 -17.88
N LEU A 62 -7.39 3.95 -19.17
CA LEU A 62 -7.58 4.88 -20.29
C LEU A 62 -8.82 5.81 -20.15
N PRO A 63 -9.99 5.35 -19.67
CA PRO A 63 -11.14 6.23 -19.48
C PRO A 63 -10.89 7.36 -18.49
N LEU A 64 -10.04 7.13 -17.49
CA LEU A 64 -9.73 8.11 -16.46
C LEU A 64 -8.89 9.24 -17.05
N VAL A 65 -7.87 8.92 -17.86
CA VAL A 65 -7.04 9.90 -18.56
C VAL A 65 -7.89 10.87 -19.40
N VAL A 66 -8.83 10.33 -20.19
CA VAL A 66 -9.74 11.17 -20.99
C VAL A 66 -10.68 11.98 -20.12
N THR A 67 -11.18 11.41 -19.03
CA THR A 67 -12.16 12.07 -18.15
C THR A 67 -11.53 13.26 -17.41
N VAL A 68 -10.30 13.13 -16.92
CA VAL A 68 -9.59 14.20 -16.22
C VAL A 68 -9.43 15.43 -17.13
N VAL A 69 -8.97 15.24 -18.36
CA VAL A 69 -8.83 16.35 -19.32
C VAL A 69 -10.20 16.92 -19.72
N ALA A 70 -11.18 16.05 -20.00
CA ALA A 70 -12.52 16.49 -20.42
C ALA A 70 -13.28 17.27 -19.34
N GLN A 71 -13.05 16.98 -18.05
CA GLN A 71 -13.68 17.72 -16.95
C GLN A 71 -13.14 19.13 -16.78
N ALA A 72 -11.90 19.38 -17.23
CA ALA A 72 -11.29 20.70 -17.19
C ALA A 72 -11.67 21.60 -18.39
N LEU A 73 -12.39 21.03 -19.37
CA LEU A 73 -12.83 21.71 -20.59
C LEU A 73 -14.32 22.01 -20.51
N TYR A 74 -14.65 23.26 -20.22
CA TYR A 74 -16.03 23.72 -20.20
C TYR A 74 -16.12 25.14 -20.74
N VAL A 75 -16.89 25.31 -21.83
CA VAL A 75 -17.18 26.61 -22.42
C VAL A 75 -18.37 27.23 -21.70
N ASP A 76 -18.23 28.49 -21.26
CA ASP A 76 -19.22 29.22 -20.48
C ASP A 76 -19.71 30.52 -21.16
N GLY A 77 -19.02 30.96 -22.21
CA GLY A 77 -19.42 32.16 -22.96
C GLY A 77 -18.77 32.27 -24.34
N TYR A 78 -19.23 33.27 -25.10
CA TYR A 78 -18.70 33.62 -26.42
C TYR A 78 -18.83 35.13 -26.62
N ARG A 79 -17.71 35.84 -26.64
CA ARG A 79 -17.66 37.31 -26.54
C ARG A 79 -16.88 37.92 -27.72
N PRO A 80 -17.42 38.93 -28.42
CA PRO A 80 -16.68 39.73 -29.39
C PRO A 80 -15.52 40.48 -28.74
N ALA A 81 -14.45 40.76 -29.49
CA ALA A 81 -13.33 41.53 -28.98
C ALA A 81 -13.79 42.91 -28.48
N GLY A 82 -13.48 43.24 -27.21
CA GLY A 82 -13.84 44.52 -26.59
C GLY A 82 -15.28 44.64 -26.06
N SER A 83 -16.06 43.54 -26.03
CA SER A 83 -17.40 43.50 -25.42
C SER A 83 -17.47 42.52 -24.25
N ASP A 84 -18.09 42.94 -23.15
CA ASP A 84 -18.32 42.09 -21.96
C ASP A 84 -19.57 41.20 -22.09
N SER A 85 -20.39 41.46 -23.10
CA SER A 85 -21.63 40.73 -23.34
C SER A 85 -21.45 39.62 -24.37
N ASN A 86 -22.13 38.50 -24.15
CA ASN A 86 -22.11 37.39 -25.08
C ASN A 86 -22.73 37.79 -26.43
N ALA A 87 -22.15 37.31 -27.53
CA ALA A 87 -22.69 37.54 -28.86
C ALA A 87 -24.06 36.88 -29.03
N LYS A 88 -24.85 37.36 -29.99
CA LYS A 88 -26.19 36.82 -30.30
C LYS A 88 -26.17 35.32 -30.65
N ALA A 89 -25.08 34.84 -31.25
CA ALA A 89 -24.88 33.41 -31.53
C ALA A 89 -24.91 32.52 -30.27
N TRP A 90 -24.63 33.08 -29.08
CA TRP A 90 -24.72 32.36 -27.81
C TRP A 90 -26.14 31.93 -27.45
N GLU A 91 -27.16 32.66 -27.90
CA GLU A 91 -28.56 32.25 -27.71
C GLU A 91 -28.86 30.95 -28.47
N ILE A 92 -28.23 30.75 -29.64
CA ILE A 92 -28.34 29.53 -30.45
C ILE A 92 -27.69 28.35 -29.70
N TRP A 93 -26.54 28.59 -29.06
CA TRP A 93 -25.87 27.59 -28.22
C TRP A 93 -26.78 27.08 -27.09
N GLN A 94 -27.38 28.02 -26.35
CA GLN A 94 -28.29 27.73 -25.24
C GLN A 94 -29.56 27.00 -25.73
N ALA A 95 -30.15 27.43 -26.84
CA ALA A 95 -31.31 26.77 -27.42
C ALA A 95 -31.06 25.32 -27.85
N ASN A 96 -29.82 24.99 -28.26
CA ASN A 96 -29.39 23.64 -28.60
C ASN A 96 -28.99 22.77 -27.39
N ARG A 97 -29.04 23.33 -26.17
CA ARG A 97 -28.59 22.70 -24.92
C ARG A 97 -27.13 22.22 -25.00
N MET A 98 -26.29 23.03 -25.64
CA MET A 98 -24.89 22.67 -25.87
C MET A 98 -24.07 22.59 -24.56
N ASP A 99 -24.52 23.22 -23.48
CA ASP A 99 -23.92 23.09 -22.13
C ASP A 99 -23.79 21.63 -21.68
N ALA A 100 -24.79 20.80 -21.98
CA ALA A 100 -24.76 19.37 -21.68
C ALA A 100 -24.07 18.54 -22.77
N ARG A 101 -24.16 18.98 -24.04
CA ARG A 101 -23.68 18.20 -25.20
C ARG A 101 -22.18 18.40 -25.50
N GLN A 102 -21.58 19.52 -25.07
CA GLN A 102 -20.17 19.84 -25.30
C GLN A 102 -19.22 18.77 -24.76
N HIS A 103 -19.52 18.20 -23.59
CA HIS A 103 -18.72 17.13 -22.99
C HIS A 103 -18.63 15.89 -23.89
N GLY A 104 -19.71 15.57 -24.61
CA GLY A 104 -19.71 14.46 -25.56
C GLY A 104 -18.80 14.70 -26.76
N LEU A 105 -18.71 15.96 -27.20
CA LEU A 105 -17.85 16.40 -28.29
C LEU A 105 -16.38 16.38 -27.88
N HIS A 106 -16.04 17.02 -26.75
CA HIS A 106 -14.68 17.02 -26.20
C HIS A 106 -14.16 15.61 -25.93
N ARG A 107 -14.98 14.74 -25.30
CA ARG A 107 -14.62 13.34 -25.06
C ARG A 107 -14.39 12.56 -26.35
N ALA A 108 -15.14 12.84 -27.42
CA ALA A 108 -14.93 12.18 -28.69
C ALA A 108 -13.60 12.62 -29.33
N ALA A 109 -13.29 13.92 -29.30
CA ALA A 109 -12.04 14.46 -29.83
C ALA A 109 -10.83 13.95 -29.04
N LEU A 110 -10.86 14.02 -27.71
CA LEU A 110 -9.79 13.49 -26.84
C LEU A 110 -9.60 11.97 -27.02
N LYS A 111 -10.69 11.21 -27.24
CA LYS A 111 -10.63 9.76 -27.41
C LYS A 111 -10.05 9.34 -28.76
N TYR A 112 -10.56 9.90 -29.85
CA TYR A 112 -10.29 9.43 -31.20
C TYR A 112 -9.27 10.29 -31.96
N GLY A 113 -8.92 11.47 -31.42
CA GLY A 113 -8.13 12.49 -32.09
C GLY A 113 -9.00 13.54 -32.78
N THR A 114 -10.19 13.14 -33.25
CA THR A 114 -11.11 14.00 -33.99
C THR A 114 -12.56 13.88 -33.50
N ALA A 115 -13.31 14.97 -33.63
CA ALA A 115 -14.77 14.96 -33.52
C ALA A 115 -15.38 15.97 -34.50
N TYR A 116 -16.67 15.87 -34.76
CA TYR A 116 -17.35 16.76 -35.70
C TYR A 116 -18.57 17.42 -35.08
N ALA A 117 -18.85 18.65 -35.46
CA ALA A 117 -20.12 19.32 -35.19
C ALA A 117 -20.77 19.71 -36.52
N VAL A 118 -22.06 19.39 -36.68
CA VAL A 118 -22.83 19.76 -37.86
C VAL A 118 -23.81 20.86 -37.50
N VAL A 119 -23.83 21.93 -38.29
CA VAL A 119 -24.74 23.07 -38.09
C VAL A 119 -25.67 23.19 -39.28
N MET A 120 -26.96 22.94 -39.06
CA MET A 120 -27.97 23.06 -40.12
C MET A 120 -28.97 24.17 -39.81
N PRO A 121 -29.48 24.88 -40.84
CA PRO A 121 -30.62 25.77 -40.67
C PRO A 121 -31.84 25.00 -40.13
N GLY A 122 -32.54 25.59 -39.16
CA GLY A 122 -33.69 24.97 -38.49
C GLY A 122 -34.64 26.03 -37.93
N ARG A 123 -35.89 25.64 -37.61
CA ARG A 123 -36.89 26.49 -36.96
C ARG A 123 -37.17 25.97 -35.55
N PRO A 124 -37.22 26.81 -34.50
CA PRO A 124 -37.08 28.28 -34.50
C PRO A 124 -35.63 28.80 -34.57
N VAL A 125 -34.62 27.97 -34.32
CA VAL A 125 -33.18 28.32 -34.37
C VAL A 125 -32.39 27.26 -35.16
N PRO A 126 -31.18 27.57 -35.65
CA PRO A 126 -30.28 26.59 -36.24
C PRO A 126 -29.97 25.44 -35.28
N VAL A 127 -29.76 24.25 -35.83
CA VAL A 127 -29.54 23.01 -35.06
C VAL A 127 -28.06 22.64 -35.09
N ILE A 128 -27.44 22.59 -33.92
CA ILE A 128 -26.07 22.13 -33.72
C ILE A 128 -26.10 20.67 -33.25
N SER A 129 -25.45 19.79 -34.02
CA SER A 129 -25.43 18.35 -33.78
C SER A 129 -24.00 17.82 -33.68
N PRO A 130 -23.50 17.54 -32.46
CA PRO A 130 -22.24 16.83 -32.26
C PRO A 130 -22.29 15.42 -32.84
N LYS A 131 -21.22 15.02 -33.54
CA LYS A 131 -21.06 13.72 -34.17
C LYS A 131 -19.73 13.09 -33.77
N SER A 132 -19.76 11.78 -33.56
CA SER A 132 -18.56 10.98 -33.37
C SER A 132 -17.94 10.66 -34.74
N PRO A 133 -16.60 10.60 -34.84
CA PRO A 133 -15.90 10.19 -36.08
C PRO A 133 -16.25 8.76 -36.52
N ARG A 134 -16.87 7.95 -35.65
CA ARG A 134 -17.40 6.62 -36.04
C ARG A 134 -18.64 6.70 -36.95
N ARG A 135 -19.34 7.83 -36.91
CA ARG A 135 -20.56 8.07 -37.69
C ARG A 135 -20.34 9.04 -38.83
N MET A 136 -19.28 9.85 -38.79
CA MET A 136 -19.03 10.93 -39.74
C MET A 136 -17.56 11.00 -40.10
N THR A 137 -17.26 11.23 -41.38
CA THR A 137 -15.92 11.54 -41.91
C THR A 137 -16.07 12.74 -42.84
N ALA A 138 -15.12 13.67 -42.78
CA ALA A 138 -15.07 14.86 -43.63
C ALA A 138 -13.79 14.85 -44.46
N PHE A 139 -13.90 15.19 -45.74
CA PHE A 139 -12.80 15.27 -46.68
C PHE A 139 -12.42 16.73 -46.91
N TYR A 140 -11.14 17.02 -46.71
CA TYR A 140 -10.50 18.31 -46.96
C TYR A 140 -9.59 18.15 -48.16
N ARG A 141 -9.49 19.17 -49.01
CA ARG A 141 -8.58 19.13 -50.16
C ARG A 141 -7.14 19.32 -49.68
N ASP A 142 -6.97 20.28 -48.78
CA ASP A 142 -5.78 20.47 -47.95
C ASP A 142 -6.17 20.33 -46.47
N PRO A 143 -5.79 19.24 -45.79
CA PRO A 143 -6.14 19.02 -44.39
C PRO A 143 -5.59 20.06 -43.40
N VAL A 144 -4.61 20.86 -43.79
CA VAL A 144 -3.93 21.85 -42.95
C VAL A 144 -4.46 23.26 -43.23
N GLU A 145 -4.54 23.66 -44.50
CA GLU A 145 -4.91 25.03 -44.89
C GLU A 145 -6.43 25.24 -45.04
N ASP A 146 -7.21 24.21 -45.39
CA ASP A 146 -8.63 24.38 -45.63
C ASP A 146 -9.42 24.51 -44.31
N GLU A 147 -10.05 25.68 -44.11
CA GLU A 147 -10.95 25.92 -42.97
C GLU A 147 -12.24 25.06 -43.04
N TRP A 148 -12.71 24.75 -44.26
CA TRP A 148 -13.98 24.05 -44.50
C TRP A 148 -13.77 22.78 -45.33
N PRO A 149 -14.44 21.66 -45.00
CA PRO A 149 -14.36 20.46 -45.81
C PRO A 149 -15.06 20.63 -47.16
N GLU A 150 -14.58 19.93 -48.19
CA GLU A 150 -15.23 19.92 -49.51
C GLU A 150 -16.50 19.04 -49.48
N PHE A 151 -16.38 17.87 -48.85
CA PHE A 151 -17.49 16.93 -48.66
C PHE A 151 -17.45 16.30 -47.27
N ALA A 152 -18.62 15.99 -46.72
CA ALA A 152 -18.71 15.18 -45.50
C ALA A 152 -19.78 14.12 -45.61
N VAL A 153 -19.51 12.92 -45.10
CA VAL A 153 -20.44 11.80 -45.10
C VAL A 153 -20.80 11.38 -43.69
N GLU A 154 -22.10 11.22 -43.42
CA GLU A 154 -22.64 10.64 -42.20
C GLU A 154 -23.26 9.28 -42.52
N GLU A 155 -22.92 8.24 -41.76
CA GLU A 155 -23.64 6.96 -41.81
C GLU A 155 -24.31 6.67 -40.47
N THR A 156 -25.61 6.39 -40.53
CA THR A 156 -26.40 5.94 -39.39
C THR A 156 -27.14 4.66 -39.74
N VAL A 157 -27.17 3.71 -38.81
CA VAL A 157 -28.02 2.53 -38.89
C VAL A 157 -29.36 2.85 -38.23
N GLN A 158 -30.45 2.76 -39.00
CA GLN A 158 -31.80 2.87 -38.48
C GLN A 158 -32.44 1.48 -38.40
N TYR A 159 -33.04 1.18 -37.25
CA TYR A 159 -33.83 -0.04 -37.06
C TYR A 159 -35.29 0.29 -37.34
N THR A 160 -35.85 -0.29 -38.39
CA THR A 160 -37.28 -0.16 -38.70
C THR A 160 -37.97 -1.50 -38.46
N LEU A 161 -39.29 -1.50 -38.29
CA LEU A 161 -40.10 -2.72 -38.15
C LEU A 161 -39.91 -3.71 -39.32
N LYS A 162 -39.42 -3.23 -40.47
CA LYS A 162 -39.18 -4.01 -41.70
C LYS A 162 -37.70 -4.44 -41.87
N GLY A 163 -36.85 -4.18 -40.89
CA GLY A 163 -35.43 -4.56 -40.91
C GLY A 163 -34.45 -3.37 -40.76
N LYS A 164 -33.17 -3.66 -40.96
CA LYS A 164 -32.06 -2.72 -40.82
C LYS A 164 -31.89 -1.90 -42.09
N VAL A 165 -31.99 -0.57 -42.00
CA VAL A 165 -31.75 0.35 -43.11
C VAL A 165 -30.51 1.18 -42.80
N ARG A 166 -29.55 1.22 -43.74
CA ARG A 166 -28.39 2.11 -43.67
C ARG A 166 -28.80 3.46 -44.26
N ALA A 167 -28.86 4.48 -43.43
CA ALA A 167 -29.12 5.85 -43.86
C ALA A 167 -27.77 6.59 -43.96
N VAL A 168 -27.46 7.08 -45.15
CA VAL A 168 -26.23 7.83 -45.44
C VAL A 168 -26.60 9.27 -45.77
N ARG A 169 -25.93 10.25 -45.20
CA ARG A 169 -26.10 11.67 -45.54
C ARG A 169 -24.80 12.21 -46.10
N LEU A 170 -24.85 12.81 -47.28
CA LEU A 170 -23.74 13.54 -47.87
C LEU A 170 -24.01 15.04 -47.73
N TYR A 171 -23.00 15.79 -47.31
CA TYR A 171 -23.02 17.23 -47.21
C TYR A 171 -22.01 17.79 -48.21
N ASP A 172 -22.44 18.74 -49.04
CA ASP A 172 -21.59 19.58 -49.87
C ASP A 172 -21.73 21.05 -49.43
N ALA A 173 -21.17 22.01 -50.18
CA ALA A 173 -21.24 23.43 -49.85
C ALA A 173 -22.66 24.05 -49.91
N GLN A 174 -23.63 23.44 -50.58
CA GLN A 174 -24.95 24.00 -50.85
C GLN A 174 -26.12 23.08 -50.46
N HIS A 175 -25.91 21.76 -50.48
CA HIS A 175 -26.93 20.72 -50.39
C HIS A 175 -26.56 19.64 -49.36
N ARG A 176 -27.63 19.08 -48.78
CA ARG A 176 -27.63 17.85 -48.01
C ARG A 176 -28.38 16.77 -48.78
N TYR A 177 -27.68 15.71 -49.16
CA TYR A 177 -28.27 14.53 -49.80
C TYR A 177 -28.49 13.43 -48.78
N SER A 178 -29.68 12.85 -48.75
CA SER A 178 -30.04 11.69 -47.92
C SER A 178 -30.19 10.47 -48.82
N LEU A 179 -29.33 9.49 -48.64
CA LEU A 179 -29.32 8.21 -49.33
C LEU A 179 -29.74 7.09 -48.38
N GLU A 180 -30.41 6.07 -48.91
CA GLU A 180 -30.74 4.85 -48.18
C GLU A 180 -30.17 3.63 -48.91
N ALA A 181 -29.64 2.68 -48.14
CA ALA A 181 -29.29 1.35 -48.59
C ALA A 181 -30.03 0.32 -47.73
N ARG A 182 -30.84 -0.53 -48.39
CA ARG A 182 -31.55 -1.65 -47.76
C ARG A 182 -30.78 -2.95 -48.00
N ASP A 183 -30.75 -3.80 -46.98
CA ASP A 183 -30.11 -5.13 -47.06
C ASP A 183 -30.78 -6.02 -48.13
N SER A 184 -32.09 -5.81 -48.36
CA SER A 184 -32.90 -6.52 -49.37
C SER A 184 -32.52 -6.21 -50.83
N ASP A 185 -31.86 -5.06 -51.09
CA ASP A 185 -31.47 -4.61 -52.44
C ASP A 185 -29.98 -4.89 -52.74
N GLY A 186 -29.30 -5.70 -51.91
CA GLY A 186 -27.87 -5.99 -52.04
C GLY A 186 -26.97 -4.80 -51.67
N GLY A 187 -27.47 -3.85 -50.88
CA GLY A 187 -26.69 -2.71 -50.39
C GLY A 187 -26.48 -1.57 -51.39
N LYS A 188 -27.22 -1.52 -52.50
CA LYS A 188 -27.17 -0.39 -53.45
C LYS A 188 -27.69 0.90 -52.80
N LEU A 189 -26.91 1.97 -52.87
CA LEU A 189 -27.30 3.31 -52.41
C LEU A 189 -28.32 3.91 -53.39
N ARG A 190 -29.45 4.37 -52.86
CA ARG A 190 -30.45 5.15 -53.60
C ARG A 190 -30.58 6.54 -52.98
N LEU A 191 -30.61 7.58 -53.80
CA LEU A 191 -30.89 8.93 -53.33
C LEU A 191 -32.38 9.04 -52.99
N VAL A 192 -32.70 9.40 -51.75
CA VAL A 192 -34.07 9.57 -51.28
C VAL A 192 -34.50 11.03 -51.33
N ARG A 193 -33.60 11.94 -50.94
CA ARG A 193 -33.92 13.36 -50.82
C ARG A 193 -32.67 14.23 -50.95
N ALA A 194 -32.77 15.31 -51.72
CA ALA A 194 -31.78 16.39 -51.74
C ALA A 194 -32.43 17.66 -51.17
N GLU A 195 -31.77 18.30 -50.21
CA GLU A 195 -32.23 19.55 -49.59
C GLU A 195 -31.16 20.61 -49.68
N GLU A 196 -31.49 21.79 -50.20
CA GLU A 196 -30.59 22.94 -50.21
C GLU A 196 -30.60 23.63 -48.85
N HIS A 197 -29.42 23.92 -48.30
CA HIS A 197 -29.27 24.64 -47.02
C HIS A 197 -28.73 26.06 -47.18
N GLY A 198 -28.18 26.42 -48.35
CA GLY A 198 -27.86 27.82 -48.71
C GLY A 198 -26.75 28.49 -47.89
N LEU A 199 -25.84 27.71 -47.30
CA LEU A 199 -24.74 28.25 -46.48
C LEU A 199 -23.50 28.64 -47.30
N GLY A 200 -23.31 28.07 -48.49
CA GLY A 200 -22.14 28.35 -49.35
C GLY A 200 -20.85 27.66 -48.91
N VAL A 201 -20.85 27.02 -47.73
CA VAL A 201 -19.78 26.18 -47.18
C VAL A 201 -20.35 24.87 -46.66
N CYS A 202 -19.53 23.82 -46.59
CA CYS A 202 -19.97 22.54 -46.04
C CYS A 202 -20.26 22.69 -44.54
N PRO A 203 -21.45 22.28 -44.04
CA PRO A 203 -21.90 22.58 -42.69
C PRO A 203 -21.28 21.71 -41.59
N VAL A 204 -20.01 21.35 -41.71
CA VAL A 204 -19.31 20.43 -40.79
C VAL A 204 -18.01 21.06 -40.30
N ILE A 205 -17.89 21.16 -38.98
CA ILE A 205 -16.68 21.64 -38.29
C ILE A 205 -15.97 20.45 -37.67
N ARG A 206 -14.64 20.39 -37.81
CA ARG A 206 -13.77 19.36 -37.23
C ARG A 206 -13.09 19.91 -35.98
N TYR A 207 -13.14 19.15 -34.89
CA TYR A 207 -12.41 19.39 -33.65
C TYR A 207 -11.18 18.50 -33.64
N LEU A 208 -10.00 19.10 -33.53
CA LEU A 208 -8.71 18.41 -33.53
C LEU A 208 -8.12 18.35 -32.12
N ASN A 209 -7.61 17.18 -31.73
CA ASN A 209 -6.93 17.03 -30.46
C ASN A 209 -5.56 17.72 -30.46
N GLY A 210 -4.89 17.79 -31.61
CA GLY A 210 -3.62 18.49 -31.78
C GLY A 210 -3.46 18.90 -33.23
N ASP A 211 -2.82 20.04 -33.43
CA ASP A 211 -2.58 20.62 -34.75
C ASP A 211 -1.16 20.26 -35.19
N ASP A 212 -1.08 19.46 -36.24
CA ASP A 212 0.17 19.00 -36.85
C ASP A 212 0.17 19.41 -38.33
N LEU A 213 1.30 19.95 -38.77
CA LEU A 213 1.47 20.47 -40.14
C LEU A 213 1.85 19.36 -41.13
N ASP A 214 2.18 18.16 -40.65
CA ASP A 214 2.55 17.03 -41.50
C ASP A 214 1.37 16.49 -42.34
N GLY A 215 0.15 17.03 -42.18
CA GLY A 215 -1.01 16.79 -43.06
C GLY A 215 -1.54 15.36 -43.10
N ASP A 216 -0.89 14.44 -42.40
CA ASP A 216 -1.26 13.03 -42.32
C ASP A 216 -2.56 12.82 -41.50
N ASP A 217 -3.33 11.79 -41.86
CA ASP A 217 -4.54 11.25 -41.21
C ASP A 217 -4.32 10.77 -39.73
N CYS A 218 -3.25 11.25 -39.11
CA CYS A 218 -2.65 10.76 -37.88
C CYS A 218 -2.88 11.69 -36.69
N VAL A 219 -3.91 12.56 -36.67
CA VAL A 219 -4.26 13.26 -35.43
C VAL A 219 -4.63 12.21 -34.38
N ARG A 220 -3.75 12.04 -33.38
CA ARG A 220 -3.89 10.99 -32.36
C ARG A 220 -4.70 11.53 -31.19
N GLY A 221 -5.63 10.69 -30.73
CA GLY A 221 -6.28 10.90 -29.45
C GLY A 221 -5.34 10.57 -28.29
N GLU A 222 -5.74 10.97 -27.09
CA GLU A 222 -5.02 10.72 -25.84
C GLU A 222 -4.87 9.22 -25.52
N VAL A 223 -5.74 8.39 -26.10
CA VAL A 223 -5.81 6.95 -25.81
C VAL A 223 -4.79 6.15 -26.62
N GLU A 224 -4.55 6.53 -27.87
CA GLU A 224 -3.83 5.70 -28.83
C GLU A 224 -2.36 5.44 -28.46
N PRO A 225 -1.57 6.43 -27.98
CA PRO A 225 -0.20 6.20 -27.51
C PRO A 225 -0.12 5.31 -26.26
N LEU A 226 -1.22 5.20 -25.50
CA LEU A 226 -1.27 4.49 -24.23
C LEU A 226 -1.72 3.03 -24.37
N ILE A 227 -2.15 2.60 -25.56
CA ILE A 227 -2.68 1.26 -25.81
C ILE A 227 -1.65 0.17 -25.45
N GLU A 228 -0.39 0.34 -25.86
CA GLU A 228 0.65 -0.65 -25.61
C GLU A 228 0.98 -0.79 -24.10
N MET A 229 1.02 0.33 -23.39
CA MET A 229 1.23 0.34 -21.93
C MET A 229 0.04 -0.27 -21.19
N GLN A 230 -1.19 -0.01 -21.65
CA GLN A 230 -2.40 -0.63 -21.12
C GLN A 230 -2.38 -2.16 -21.31
N ASP A 231 -1.86 -2.63 -22.44
CA ASP A 231 -1.68 -4.05 -22.71
C ASP A 231 -0.59 -4.69 -21.86
N GLN A 232 0.53 -3.98 -21.63
CA GLN A 232 1.56 -4.40 -20.69
C GLN A 232 0.99 -4.53 -19.27
N LEU A 233 0.19 -3.55 -18.82
CA LEU A 233 -0.46 -3.58 -17.51
C LEU A 233 -1.37 -4.81 -17.38
N ASN A 234 -2.26 -5.03 -18.36
CA ASN A 234 -3.14 -6.20 -18.38
C ASN A 234 -2.35 -7.53 -18.37
N SER A 235 -1.22 -7.58 -19.07
CA SER A 235 -0.35 -8.77 -19.12
C SER A 235 0.36 -9.02 -17.78
N THR A 236 0.86 -7.97 -17.13
CA THR A 236 1.47 -8.07 -15.79
C THR A 236 0.43 -8.48 -14.75
N THR A 237 -0.76 -7.88 -14.77
CA THR A 237 -1.87 -8.29 -13.89
C THR A 237 -2.31 -9.72 -14.17
N PHE A 238 -2.37 -10.12 -15.44
CA PHE A 238 -2.67 -11.51 -15.81
C PHE A 238 -1.62 -12.46 -15.25
N ASN A 239 -0.33 -12.17 -15.44
CA ASN A 239 0.77 -12.99 -14.92
C ASN A 239 0.77 -13.03 -13.38
N LEU A 240 0.41 -11.92 -12.72
CA LEU A 240 0.23 -11.86 -11.27
C LEU A 240 -0.92 -12.77 -10.83
N LEU A 241 -2.11 -12.65 -11.42
CA LEU A 241 -3.25 -13.49 -11.09
C LEU A 241 -2.98 -14.96 -11.42
N MET A 242 -2.25 -15.22 -12.50
CA MET A 242 -1.81 -16.54 -12.90
C MET A 242 -0.81 -17.10 -11.88
N ALA A 243 0.16 -16.31 -11.42
CA ALA A 243 1.10 -16.67 -10.37
C ALA A 243 0.39 -16.92 -9.03
N GLN A 244 -0.58 -16.08 -8.66
CA GLN A 244 -1.42 -16.25 -7.46
C GLN A 244 -2.27 -17.51 -7.55
N GLN A 245 -2.91 -17.75 -8.70
CA GLN A 245 -3.79 -18.90 -8.89
C GLN A 245 -2.99 -20.21 -9.00
N TYR A 246 -1.85 -20.22 -9.67
CA TYR A 246 -0.96 -21.40 -9.68
C TYR A 246 -0.22 -21.60 -8.36
N ALA A 247 0.06 -20.53 -7.62
CA ALA A 247 0.53 -20.65 -6.24
C ALA A 247 -0.55 -21.28 -5.34
N ALA A 248 -1.83 -20.91 -5.55
CA ALA A 248 -2.98 -21.45 -4.82
C ALA A 248 -3.38 -22.87 -5.27
N PHE A 249 -3.24 -23.20 -6.56
CA PHE A 249 -3.64 -24.47 -7.16
C PHE A 249 -2.62 -24.91 -8.23
N ARG A 250 -1.75 -25.83 -7.85
CA ARG A 250 -0.53 -26.16 -8.59
C ARG A 250 -0.79 -27.18 -9.70
N GLN A 251 -0.12 -26.99 -10.85
CA GLN A 251 -0.18 -27.91 -11.98
C GLN A 251 0.61 -29.19 -11.68
N ARG A 252 0.01 -30.34 -12.04
CA ARG A 252 0.64 -31.66 -12.00
C ARG A 252 1.04 -32.06 -13.43
N TYR A 253 2.20 -32.69 -13.59
CA TYR A 253 2.60 -33.32 -14.86
C TYR A 253 2.53 -34.85 -14.74
N VAL A 254 2.33 -35.52 -15.88
CA VAL A 254 2.47 -36.97 -16.04
C VAL A 254 3.54 -37.20 -17.11
N ALA A 255 4.58 -37.93 -16.75
CA ALA A 255 5.57 -38.43 -17.70
C ALA A 255 5.20 -39.88 -18.06
N GLY A 256 5.09 -40.18 -19.36
CA GLY A 256 4.92 -41.57 -19.85
C GLY A 256 3.61 -41.92 -20.56
N MET A 257 2.70 -40.96 -20.83
CA MET A 257 1.51 -41.21 -21.64
C MET A 257 1.33 -40.19 -22.76
N VAL A 258 1.18 -40.68 -24.00
CA VAL A 258 0.55 -39.95 -25.09
C VAL A 258 -0.65 -40.78 -25.54
N PRO A 259 -1.87 -40.58 -25.00
CA PRO A 259 -3.03 -41.27 -25.52
C PRO A 259 -3.41 -40.63 -26.86
N THR A 260 -3.44 -41.46 -27.89
CA THR A 260 -3.95 -41.12 -29.23
C THR A 260 -5.41 -41.55 -29.35
N ASP A 261 -6.27 -40.71 -29.95
CA ASP A 261 -7.61 -41.12 -30.41
C ASP A 261 -7.48 -42.21 -31.52
N GLU A 262 -8.59 -42.82 -31.98
CA GLU A 262 -8.62 -43.85 -33.04
C GLU A 262 -7.95 -43.41 -34.37
N ASP A 263 -7.73 -42.10 -34.55
CA ASP A 263 -7.07 -41.50 -35.72
C ASP A 263 -5.59 -41.07 -35.48
N GLY A 264 -4.97 -41.46 -34.35
CA GLY A 264 -3.53 -41.22 -34.12
C GLY A 264 -3.12 -39.80 -33.69
N VAL A 265 -4.08 -38.95 -33.26
CA VAL A 265 -3.79 -37.59 -32.78
C VAL A 265 -3.60 -37.58 -31.24
N PRO A 266 -2.48 -37.03 -30.72
CA PRO A 266 -2.23 -36.90 -29.28
C PRO A 266 -3.27 -36.05 -28.56
N LYS A 267 -3.93 -36.60 -27.53
CA LYS A 267 -4.86 -35.88 -26.65
C LYS A 267 -4.26 -35.76 -25.24
N ALA A 268 -4.55 -34.68 -24.52
CA ALA A 268 -4.15 -34.57 -23.12
C ALA A 268 -4.90 -35.64 -22.29
N PRO A 269 -4.22 -36.49 -21.50
CA PRO A 269 -4.83 -37.69 -20.90
C PRO A 269 -5.95 -37.41 -19.87
N PHE A 270 -6.03 -36.21 -19.30
CA PHE A 270 -7.07 -35.85 -18.31
C PHE A 270 -7.37 -34.35 -18.27
N GLN A 271 -8.65 -34.00 -18.05
CA GLN A 271 -9.07 -32.65 -17.66
C GLN A 271 -8.91 -32.51 -16.14
N ALA A 272 -8.02 -31.62 -15.69
CA ALA A 272 -7.86 -31.32 -14.27
C ALA A 272 -9.10 -30.53 -13.79
N ALA A 273 -10.03 -31.21 -13.13
CA ALA A 273 -11.17 -30.63 -12.42
C ALA A 273 -11.04 -30.93 -10.91
N VAL A 274 -11.68 -30.10 -10.09
CA VAL A 274 -11.53 -30.03 -8.62
C VAL A 274 -11.95 -31.31 -7.87
N ASP A 275 -12.77 -32.18 -8.49
CA ASP A 275 -13.44 -33.31 -7.81
C ASP A 275 -13.12 -34.72 -8.35
N ARG A 276 -11.92 -34.99 -8.90
CA ARG A 276 -11.57 -36.36 -9.33
C ARG A 276 -10.23 -36.85 -8.78
N LEU A 277 -10.27 -38.01 -8.13
CA LEU A 277 -9.10 -38.83 -7.77
C LEU A 277 -8.41 -39.32 -9.05
N TRP A 278 -7.10 -39.17 -9.17
CA TRP A 278 -6.34 -39.66 -10.33
C TRP A 278 -5.85 -41.07 -10.04
N VAL A 279 -6.30 -42.04 -10.83
CA VAL A 279 -5.88 -43.44 -10.73
C VAL A 279 -5.25 -43.81 -12.06
N ALA A 280 -4.00 -44.27 -12.03
CA ALA A 280 -3.34 -44.89 -13.17
C ALA A 280 -3.37 -46.42 -12.99
N GLU A 281 -3.61 -47.15 -14.07
CA GLU A 281 -3.60 -48.62 -14.08
C GLU A 281 -2.17 -49.20 -14.07
N ASP A 282 -1.18 -48.40 -14.49
CA ASP A 282 0.22 -48.82 -14.65
C ASP A 282 1.11 -48.35 -13.47
N PRO A 283 1.91 -49.23 -12.83
CA PRO A 283 2.73 -48.90 -11.66
C PRO A 283 3.87 -47.90 -11.94
N ASP A 284 4.26 -47.71 -13.20
CA ASP A 284 5.39 -46.87 -13.62
C ASP A 284 5.02 -45.40 -13.91
N VAL A 285 3.72 -45.04 -13.82
CA VAL A 285 3.24 -43.68 -14.05
C VAL A 285 3.62 -42.78 -12.88
N LYS A 286 4.56 -41.85 -13.13
CA LYS A 286 5.01 -40.86 -12.15
C LYS A 286 4.22 -39.56 -12.29
N PHE A 287 3.51 -39.20 -11.22
CA PHE A 287 2.89 -37.89 -11.05
C PHE A 287 3.90 -36.96 -10.35
N GLY A 288 4.12 -35.77 -10.88
CA GLY A 288 5.04 -34.79 -10.26
C GLY A 288 4.52 -33.36 -10.31
N GLU A 289 5.05 -32.49 -9.44
CA GLU A 289 4.53 -31.14 -9.18
C GLU A 289 5.66 -30.14 -8.89
N PHE A 290 5.57 -28.92 -9.43
CA PHE A 290 6.49 -27.81 -9.09
C PHE A 290 5.98 -27.06 -7.88
N SER A 291 6.67 -27.16 -6.73
CA SER A 291 6.33 -26.39 -5.54
C SER A 291 7.47 -26.36 -4.52
N GLN A 292 7.49 -25.39 -3.58
CA GLN A 292 8.63 -25.09 -2.68
C GLN A 292 8.41 -25.49 -1.18
N PRO A 293 8.04 -26.73 -0.83
CA PRO A 293 7.58 -27.11 0.51
C PRO A 293 8.66 -27.56 1.51
N LEU A 294 8.31 -27.52 2.80
CA LEU A 294 9.08 -28.03 3.93
C LEU A 294 8.43 -29.31 4.49
N ALA A 295 9.20 -30.18 5.14
CA ALA A 295 8.67 -31.42 5.72
C ALA A 295 7.60 -31.16 6.79
N LEU A 296 6.54 -31.98 6.83
CA LEU A 296 5.41 -31.76 7.75
C LEU A 296 5.80 -31.77 9.23
N ASP A 297 6.82 -32.54 9.59
CA ASP A 297 7.38 -32.66 10.94
C ASP A 297 8.32 -31.50 11.30
N THR A 298 8.57 -30.57 10.37
CA THR A 298 9.41 -29.39 10.64
C THR A 298 8.76 -28.55 11.73
N PRO A 299 9.45 -28.31 12.86
CA PRO A 299 8.88 -27.52 13.95
C PRO A 299 8.87 -26.03 13.57
N VAL A 300 7.78 -25.36 13.92
CA VAL A 300 7.55 -23.93 13.67
C VAL A 300 7.35 -23.23 15.02
N PRO A 301 8.14 -22.20 15.34
CA PRO A 301 7.97 -21.46 16.58
C PRO A 301 6.81 -20.45 16.46
N THR A 302 5.94 -20.43 17.47
CA THR A 302 4.79 -19.53 17.57
C THR A 302 4.88 -18.71 18.86
N PRO A 303 4.12 -17.61 18.98
CA PRO A 303 4.05 -16.85 20.23
C PRO A 303 3.55 -17.67 21.44
N SER A 304 2.78 -18.73 21.19
CA SER A 304 2.23 -19.61 22.23
C SER A 304 3.06 -20.87 22.49
N GLY A 305 4.07 -21.17 21.67
CA GLY A 305 4.90 -22.36 21.87
C GLY A 305 5.53 -22.88 20.58
N TRP A 306 5.47 -24.20 20.41
CA TRP A 306 5.89 -24.90 19.19
C TRP A 306 4.67 -25.53 18.54
N THR A 307 4.66 -25.50 17.21
CA THR A 307 3.75 -26.29 16.37
C THR A 307 4.58 -26.95 15.28
N THR A 308 3.94 -27.68 14.37
CA THR A 308 4.57 -28.26 13.19
C THR A 308 3.94 -27.69 11.91
N ILE A 309 4.66 -27.76 10.79
CA ILE A 309 4.12 -27.41 9.46
C ILE A 309 2.82 -28.22 9.15
N GLY A 310 2.71 -29.44 9.67
CA GLY A 310 1.53 -30.29 9.51
C GLY A 310 0.28 -29.83 10.26
N GLU A 311 0.46 -29.26 11.46
CA GLU A 311 -0.63 -28.94 12.41
C GLU A 311 -1.13 -27.50 12.31
N ILE A 312 -0.30 -26.58 11.81
CA ILE A 312 -0.64 -25.17 11.67
C ILE A 312 -1.83 -24.95 10.72
N GLN A 313 -2.58 -23.88 10.92
CA GLN A 313 -3.76 -23.52 10.12
C GLN A 313 -3.75 -22.05 9.69
N ALA A 314 -4.57 -21.72 8.69
CA ALA A 314 -4.76 -20.33 8.28
C ALA A 314 -5.35 -19.51 9.43
N GLY A 315 -4.76 -18.35 9.70
CA GLY A 315 -5.12 -17.49 10.83
C GLY A 315 -4.22 -17.66 12.07
N ASP A 316 -3.44 -18.74 12.15
CA ASP A 316 -2.46 -18.93 13.23
C ASP A 316 -1.32 -17.89 13.17
N MET A 317 -0.60 -17.73 14.28
CA MET A 317 0.51 -16.80 14.40
C MET A 317 1.86 -17.54 14.40
N VAL A 318 2.74 -17.20 13.46
CA VAL A 318 4.14 -17.64 13.41
C VAL A 318 5.07 -16.48 13.73
N LEU A 319 6.38 -16.73 13.80
CA LEU A 319 7.37 -15.68 14.04
C LEU A 319 8.15 -15.35 12.76
N GLY A 320 8.25 -14.05 12.46
CA GLY A 320 9.03 -13.51 11.35
C GLY A 320 10.53 -13.46 11.63
N ARG A 321 11.32 -13.13 10.59
CA ARG A 321 12.79 -12.95 10.71
C ARG A 321 13.18 -11.87 11.72
N ASP A 322 12.36 -10.84 11.84
CA ASP A 322 12.48 -9.72 12.77
C ASP A 322 12.12 -10.09 14.22
N GLY A 323 11.65 -11.32 14.44
CA GLY A 323 11.25 -11.81 15.75
C GLY A 323 9.82 -11.45 16.14
N ARG A 324 9.06 -10.75 15.29
CA ARG A 324 7.68 -10.34 15.58
C ARG A 324 6.66 -11.40 15.15
N PRO A 325 5.48 -11.45 15.80
CA PRO A 325 4.39 -12.32 15.37
C PRO A 325 3.82 -11.92 13.99
N ALA A 326 3.66 -12.90 13.10
CA ALA A 326 3.08 -12.76 11.77
C ALA A 326 1.93 -13.74 11.56
N ARG A 327 0.90 -13.33 10.82
CA ARG A 327 -0.30 -14.15 10.57
C ARG A 327 -0.08 -15.11 9.39
N VAL A 328 -0.52 -16.35 9.52
CA VAL A 328 -0.58 -17.32 8.42
C VAL A 328 -1.78 -17.00 7.53
N LEU A 329 -1.53 -16.68 6.26
CA LEU A 329 -2.53 -16.34 5.26
C LEU A 329 -3.21 -17.58 4.65
N GLY A 330 -2.47 -18.68 4.52
CA GLY A 330 -2.96 -19.90 3.89
C GLY A 330 -1.87 -20.97 3.76
N MET A 331 -2.26 -22.19 3.39
CA MET A 331 -1.35 -23.33 3.26
C MET A 331 -1.62 -24.11 1.99
N SER A 332 -0.60 -24.80 1.50
CA SER A 332 -0.77 -25.74 0.39
C SER A 332 -1.31 -27.09 0.85
N PRO A 333 -1.77 -27.96 -0.07
CA PRO A 333 -1.92 -29.40 0.19
C PRO A 333 -0.59 -30.04 0.66
N VAL A 334 -0.69 -31.24 1.24
CA VAL A 334 0.49 -32.09 1.53
C VAL A 334 0.96 -32.71 0.24
N PHE A 335 2.27 -32.64 -0.02
CA PHE A 335 2.90 -33.27 -1.17
C PHE A 335 3.65 -34.50 -0.72
N THR A 336 3.36 -35.64 -1.34
CA THR A 336 4.13 -36.88 -1.25
C THR A 336 4.90 -37.05 -2.57
N ASP A 337 6.04 -37.75 -2.57
CA ASP A 337 6.84 -38.07 -3.77
C ASP A 337 7.68 -36.93 -4.39
N ARG A 338 8.56 -36.31 -3.58
CA ARG A 338 9.49 -35.25 -4.00
C ARG A 338 10.94 -35.51 -3.65
N THR A 339 11.84 -34.98 -4.48
CA THR A 339 13.27 -34.90 -4.15
C THR A 339 13.45 -33.95 -2.96
N CYS A 340 13.69 -34.52 -1.79
CA CYS A 340 13.92 -33.80 -0.56
C CYS A 340 15.42 -33.74 -0.26
N TYR A 341 15.85 -32.67 0.39
CA TYR A 341 17.21 -32.47 0.85
C TYR A 341 17.20 -32.12 2.34
N ARG A 342 18.15 -32.70 3.08
CA ARG A 342 18.46 -32.30 4.46
C ARG A 342 19.59 -31.28 4.42
N ILE A 343 19.30 -30.07 4.88
CA ILE A 343 20.25 -28.98 5.01
C ILE A 343 20.73 -28.96 6.46
N THR A 344 22.02 -29.15 6.68
CA THR A 344 22.65 -29.18 8.00
C THR A 344 23.46 -27.91 8.22
N PHE A 345 23.22 -27.24 9.34
CA PHE A 345 23.86 -25.98 9.69
C PHE A 345 25.03 -26.18 10.67
N ALA A 346 25.90 -25.17 10.75
CA ALA A 346 27.11 -25.21 11.59
C ALA A 346 26.88 -25.26 13.12
N ASP A 347 25.65 -25.16 13.62
CA ASP A 347 25.32 -25.40 15.03
C ASP A 347 24.76 -26.80 15.30
N GLY A 348 24.69 -27.66 14.28
CA GLY A 348 24.14 -29.01 14.36
C GLY A 348 22.64 -29.12 14.07
N THR A 349 21.92 -28.01 13.87
CA THR A 349 20.51 -28.06 13.46
C THR A 349 20.38 -28.47 12.00
N SER A 350 19.25 -29.09 11.64
CA SER A 350 18.94 -29.43 10.26
C SER A 350 17.49 -29.13 9.91
N VAL A 351 17.22 -28.82 8.65
CA VAL A 351 15.88 -28.62 8.09
C VAL A 351 15.76 -29.46 6.82
N VAL A 352 14.62 -30.10 6.63
CA VAL A 352 14.32 -30.88 5.42
C VAL A 352 13.39 -30.08 4.52
N SER A 353 13.85 -29.80 3.31
CA SER A 353 13.11 -29.04 2.30
C SER A 353 13.14 -29.76 0.95
N ASP A 354 12.24 -29.40 0.05
CA ASP A 354 12.33 -29.87 -1.33
C ASP A 354 13.47 -29.17 -2.10
N GLY A 355 13.85 -29.73 -3.25
CA GLY A 355 14.89 -29.15 -4.12
C GLY A 355 14.59 -27.73 -4.62
N GLY A 356 13.31 -27.42 -4.87
CA GLY A 356 12.85 -26.10 -5.31
C GLY A 356 12.70 -25.08 -4.20
N HIS A 357 12.85 -25.47 -2.93
CA HIS A 357 12.70 -24.57 -1.79
C HIS A 357 13.73 -23.43 -1.85
N ARG A 358 13.26 -22.19 -1.75
CA ARG A 358 14.09 -20.99 -1.84
C ARG A 358 14.61 -20.55 -0.48
N TRP A 359 15.86 -20.14 -0.44
CA TRP A 359 16.56 -19.65 0.74
C TRP A 359 17.18 -18.30 0.46
N VAL A 360 17.06 -17.38 1.42
CA VAL A 360 17.88 -16.16 1.44
C VAL A 360 19.26 -16.55 1.96
N VAL A 361 20.29 -16.36 1.14
CA VAL A 361 21.68 -16.75 1.44
C VAL A 361 22.66 -15.68 1.02
N ILE A 362 23.84 -15.69 1.61
CA ILE A 362 25.02 -15.00 1.11
C ILE A 362 25.97 -16.00 0.46
N ASP A 363 26.52 -15.63 -0.71
CA ASP A 363 27.60 -16.38 -1.35
C ASP A 363 28.95 -15.84 -0.87
N ARG A 364 29.67 -16.62 -0.06
CA ARG A 364 31.01 -16.22 0.41
C ARG A 364 32.07 -16.21 -0.68
N GLN A 365 31.78 -16.77 -1.85
CA GLN A 365 32.62 -16.61 -3.05
C GLN A 365 32.48 -15.21 -3.66
N ARG A 366 31.30 -14.58 -3.51
CA ARG A 366 30.97 -13.26 -4.07
C ARG A 366 30.34 -12.35 -3.00
N PRO A 367 31.10 -11.97 -1.95
CA PRO A 367 30.55 -11.22 -0.81
C PRO A 367 30.03 -9.82 -1.17
N SER A 368 30.40 -9.26 -2.33
CA SER A 368 29.92 -7.96 -2.81
C SER A 368 28.46 -7.96 -3.28
N TRP A 369 27.86 -9.13 -3.50
CA TRP A 369 26.50 -9.26 -4.03
C TRP A 369 25.42 -9.18 -2.94
N GLY A 370 25.79 -9.20 -1.66
CA GLY A 370 24.83 -9.15 -0.56
C GLY A 370 24.00 -10.43 -0.40
N GLU A 371 22.81 -10.29 0.18
CA GLU A 371 21.83 -11.39 0.31
C GLU A 371 21.19 -11.68 -1.06
N MET A 372 21.04 -12.95 -1.41
CA MET A 372 20.45 -13.44 -2.65
C MET A 372 19.52 -14.62 -2.38
N VAL A 373 18.61 -14.90 -3.32
CA VAL A 373 17.67 -16.02 -3.20
C VAL A 373 18.13 -17.18 -4.08
N CYS A 374 18.40 -18.34 -3.47
CA CYS A 374 18.82 -19.55 -4.17
C CYS A 374 17.91 -20.74 -3.82
N THR A 375 17.73 -21.66 -4.75
CA THR A 375 17.02 -22.93 -4.49
C THR A 375 17.92 -23.93 -3.77
N THR A 376 17.31 -24.92 -3.11
CA THR A 376 18.04 -25.97 -2.40
C THR A 376 18.89 -26.81 -3.36
N GLU A 377 18.37 -27.09 -4.56
CA GLU A 377 19.08 -27.85 -5.59
C GLU A 377 20.29 -27.07 -6.15
N GLU A 378 20.16 -25.77 -6.41
CA GLU A 378 21.29 -24.91 -6.81
C GLU A 378 22.38 -24.87 -5.73
N MET A 379 22.00 -24.74 -4.46
CA MET A 379 22.98 -24.76 -3.36
C MET A 379 23.65 -26.13 -3.21
N ALA A 380 22.91 -27.22 -3.43
CA ALA A 380 23.40 -28.58 -3.32
C ALA A 380 24.53 -28.89 -4.33
N GLN A 381 24.54 -28.21 -5.49
CA GLN A 381 25.58 -28.40 -6.51
C GLN A 381 26.98 -28.04 -5.99
N GLN A 382 27.11 -27.03 -5.13
CA GLN A 382 28.42 -26.60 -4.60
C GLN A 382 28.33 -26.02 -3.19
N VAL A 383 28.45 -26.88 -2.18
CA VAL A 383 28.38 -26.49 -0.76
C VAL A 383 29.72 -25.94 -0.22
N ARG A 384 30.85 -26.34 -0.84
CA ARG A 384 32.21 -25.92 -0.46
C ARG A 384 32.83 -24.99 -1.49
N LEU A 385 33.64 -24.06 -1.00
CA LEU A 385 34.51 -23.24 -1.85
C LEU A 385 35.67 -24.10 -2.38
N GLU A 386 35.88 -24.09 -3.70
CA GLU A 386 37.06 -24.65 -4.34
C GLU A 386 38.17 -23.59 -4.40
N GLY A 387 39.32 -23.84 -3.77
CA GLY A 387 40.46 -22.90 -3.76
C GLY A 387 41.35 -22.96 -2.51
N ALA A 388 42.32 -22.03 -2.42
CA ALA A 388 43.39 -22.01 -1.42
C ALA A 388 42.96 -21.81 0.06
N ARG A 389 41.68 -21.51 0.32
CA ARG A 389 41.10 -21.45 1.69
C ARG A 389 39.83 -22.29 1.73
N PRO A 390 39.88 -23.56 2.17
CA PRO A 390 38.69 -24.40 2.26
C PRO A 390 37.68 -23.79 3.24
N GLY A 391 36.43 -23.62 2.80
CA GLY A 391 35.36 -23.01 3.59
C GLY A 391 33.98 -23.28 3.02
N TRP A 392 32.96 -23.00 3.82
CA TRP A 392 31.55 -23.15 3.42
C TRP A 392 31.12 -21.97 2.54
N ARG A 393 30.58 -22.26 1.35
CA ARG A 393 30.18 -21.25 0.36
C ARG A 393 28.95 -20.49 0.82
N TRP A 394 27.90 -21.21 1.22
CA TRP A 394 26.60 -20.64 1.55
C TRP A 394 26.45 -20.34 3.04
N ALA A 395 25.80 -19.22 3.35
CA ALA A 395 25.32 -18.93 4.70
C ALA A 395 23.96 -18.24 4.70
N VAL A 396 23.06 -18.67 5.59
CA VAL A 396 21.70 -18.11 5.77
C VAL A 396 21.76 -17.01 6.83
N PRO A 397 20.99 -15.91 6.72
CA PRO A 397 20.88 -14.92 7.79
C PRO A 397 20.42 -15.51 9.12
N GLN A 398 20.91 -14.96 10.22
CA GLN A 398 20.46 -15.31 11.57
C GLN A 398 19.19 -14.51 11.91
N ALA A 399 18.23 -15.13 12.59
CA ALA A 399 17.06 -14.44 13.12
C ALA A 399 17.43 -13.41 14.19
N GLU A 400 16.72 -12.29 14.23
CA GLU A 400 16.84 -11.32 15.32
C GLU A 400 16.19 -11.85 16.61
N PRO A 401 16.50 -11.28 17.79
CA PRO A 401 15.87 -11.68 19.04
C PRO A 401 14.35 -11.57 18.95
N LEU A 402 13.61 -12.55 19.48
CA LEU A 402 12.15 -12.50 19.38
C LEU A 402 11.60 -11.26 20.11
N ASP A 403 10.69 -10.54 19.48
CA ASP A 403 10.07 -9.32 20.01
C ASP A 403 8.65 -9.66 20.47
N LEU A 404 8.55 -10.20 21.68
CA LEU A 404 7.30 -10.64 22.30
C LEU A 404 6.89 -9.70 23.43
N LYS A 405 5.58 -9.60 23.65
CA LYS A 405 5.01 -8.78 24.73
C LYS A 405 5.42 -9.35 26.10
N PRO A 406 5.58 -8.49 27.14
CA PRO A 406 5.81 -8.95 28.50
C PRO A 406 4.71 -9.93 28.94
N ALA A 407 5.12 -11.07 29.49
CA ALA A 407 4.21 -12.04 30.09
C ALA A 407 4.01 -11.72 31.58
N ASP A 408 2.84 -12.06 32.13
CA ASP A 408 2.62 -12.02 33.57
C ASP A 408 3.22 -13.29 34.21
N LEU A 409 4.30 -13.13 34.97
CA LEU A 409 5.14 -14.24 35.42
C LEU A 409 5.02 -14.46 36.94
N PRO A 410 4.72 -15.69 37.41
CA PRO A 410 4.57 -15.98 38.83
C PRO A 410 5.83 -15.74 39.67
N LEU A 411 7.02 -15.82 39.08
CA LEU A 411 8.30 -15.50 39.72
C LEU A 411 9.15 -14.66 38.79
N HIS A 412 9.99 -13.81 39.39
CA HIS A 412 10.93 -13.01 38.62
C HIS A 412 11.90 -13.94 37.85
N PRO A 413 12.12 -13.73 36.54
CA PRO A 413 12.92 -14.62 35.71
C PRO A 413 14.30 -14.94 36.26
N TYR A 414 15.02 -13.93 36.76
CA TYR A 414 16.34 -14.12 37.38
C TYR A 414 16.33 -15.10 38.56
N ILE A 415 15.35 -14.96 39.47
CA ILE A 415 15.22 -15.81 40.66
C ILE A 415 14.89 -17.25 40.27
N LEU A 416 13.99 -17.42 39.30
CA LEU A 416 13.66 -18.75 38.77
C LEU A 416 14.89 -19.38 38.10
N GLY A 417 15.63 -18.63 37.28
CA GLY A 417 16.80 -19.13 36.59
C GLY A 417 17.89 -19.60 37.54
N TYR A 418 18.19 -18.81 38.57
CA TYR A 418 19.18 -19.18 39.58
C TYR A 418 18.73 -20.42 40.37
N TRP A 419 17.44 -20.49 40.74
CA TRP A 419 16.89 -21.67 41.42
C TRP A 419 16.87 -22.92 40.53
N LEU A 420 16.66 -22.78 39.22
CA LEU A 420 16.71 -23.91 38.30
C LEU A 420 18.10 -24.53 38.22
N GLY A 421 19.17 -23.73 38.28
CA GLY A 421 20.53 -24.26 38.39
C GLY A 421 20.79 -24.85 39.77
N ASP A 422 21.02 -23.99 40.77
CA ASP A 422 21.51 -24.37 42.10
C ASP A 422 20.44 -24.36 43.22
N GLY A 423 19.16 -24.43 42.86
CA GLY A 423 18.07 -24.50 43.83
C GLY A 423 17.78 -25.91 44.36
N ASN A 424 17.23 -25.99 45.57
CA ASN A 424 16.76 -27.24 46.14
C ASN A 424 15.43 -27.66 45.48
N ALA A 425 15.37 -28.87 44.90
CA ALA A 425 14.21 -29.34 44.14
C ALA A 425 12.89 -29.42 44.96
N SER A 426 12.97 -29.41 46.30
CA SER A 426 11.83 -29.59 47.21
C SER A 426 11.38 -28.31 47.94
N CYS A 427 12.15 -27.22 47.86
CA CYS A 427 11.86 -25.96 48.56
C CYS A 427 12.48 -24.72 47.90
N ALA A 428 11.99 -23.53 48.28
CA ALA A 428 12.48 -22.25 47.80
C ALA A 428 13.81 -21.85 48.49
N ARG A 429 14.85 -22.65 48.26
CA ARG A 429 16.22 -22.39 48.70
C ARG A 429 17.17 -22.49 47.52
N ILE A 430 18.17 -21.63 47.51
CA ILE A 430 19.23 -21.56 46.51
C ILE A 430 20.57 -21.77 47.20
N THR A 431 21.41 -22.61 46.64
CA THR A 431 22.79 -22.80 47.10
C THR A 431 23.72 -21.84 46.34
N VAL A 432 24.59 -21.13 47.06
CA VAL A 432 25.53 -20.15 46.48
C VAL A 432 26.91 -20.29 47.11
N GLY A 433 27.96 -20.09 46.30
CA GLY A 433 29.34 -20.02 46.79
C GLY A 433 29.60 -18.76 47.63
N ASP A 434 30.50 -18.85 48.60
CA ASP A 434 30.81 -17.75 49.53
C ASP A 434 31.17 -16.42 48.84
N ARG A 435 31.87 -16.49 47.69
CA ARG A 435 32.29 -15.32 46.90
C ARG A 435 31.16 -14.54 46.24
N ASP A 436 30.09 -15.24 45.85
CA ASP A 436 28.99 -14.67 45.06
C ASP A 436 27.76 -14.37 45.96
N ARG A 437 27.80 -14.75 47.25
CA ARG A 437 26.71 -14.60 48.23
C ARG A 437 26.21 -13.17 48.40
N ALA A 438 27.11 -12.21 48.62
CA ALA A 438 26.73 -10.83 48.93
C ALA A 438 25.97 -10.19 47.75
N ALA A 439 26.50 -10.34 46.53
CA ALA A 439 25.86 -9.85 45.32
C ALA A 439 24.52 -10.56 45.04
N LEU A 440 24.42 -11.86 45.30
CA LEU A 440 23.15 -12.58 45.15
C LEU A 440 22.08 -12.10 46.14
N VAL A 441 22.43 -11.91 47.42
CA VAL A 441 21.49 -11.42 48.44
C VAL A 441 20.98 -10.03 48.08
N GLU A 442 21.88 -9.12 47.70
CA GLU A 442 21.53 -7.77 47.25
C GLU A 442 20.59 -7.81 46.02
N GLN A 443 20.87 -8.69 45.05
CA GLN A 443 20.04 -8.85 43.87
C GLN A 443 18.65 -9.42 44.21
N ILE A 444 18.54 -10.39 45.13
CA ILE A 444 17.26 -10.93 45.61
C ILE A 444 16.42 -9.81 46.24
N GLU A 445 17.04 -9.00 47.11
CA GLU A 445 16.37 -7.89 47.80
C GLU A 445 15.95 -6.77 46.83
N ARG A 446 16.82 -6.42 45.87
CA ARG A 446 16.52 -5.45 44.81
C ARG A 446 15.32 -5.85 43.96
N LEU A 447 15.16 -7.15 43.71
CA LEU A 447 14.03 -7.70 42.96
C LEU A 447 12.74 -7.81 43.79
N GLY A 448 12.75 -7.32 45.03
CA GLY A 448 11.58 -7.28 45.93
C GLY A 448 11.34 -8.57 46.71
N TYR A 449 12.29 -9.51 46.72
CA TYR A 449 12.21 -10.76 47.50
C TYR A 449 12.98 -10.60 48.81
N ARG A 450 12.46 -11.18 49.90
CA ARG A 450 13.15 -11.16 51.19
C ARG A 450 13.93 -12.46 51.42
N VAL A 451 15.17 -12.33 51.88
CA VAL A 451 15.95 -13.47 52.38
C VAL A 451 15.46 -13.87 53.78
N VAL A 452 15.00 -15.12 53.93
CA VAL A 452 14.40 -15.65 55.19
C VAL A 452 15.37 -16.49 56.01
N SER A 453 16.40 -17.07 55.39
CA SER A 453 17.41 -17.88 56.08
C SER A 453 18.71 -17.92 55.29
N GLN A 454 19.85 -17.91 55.98
CA GLN A 454 21.16 -18.18 55.39
C GLN A 454 21.85 -19.22 56.26
N THR A 455 22.16 -20.39 55.71
CA THR A 455 22.83 -21.48 56.44
C THR A 455 24.06 -21.92 55.68
N ARG A 456 25.21 -21.99 56.36
CA ARG A 456 26.47 -22.43 55.74
C ARG A 456 26.64 -23.93 55.93
N ASP A 457 26.81 -24.66 54.85
CA ASP A 457 27.21 -26.06 54.90
C ASP A 457 28.68 -26.16 55.32
N ARG A 458 28.94 -26.90 56.41
CA ARG A 458 30.29 -27.09 56.97
C ARG A 458 31.19 -27.94 56.07
N ARG A 459 30.64 -28.77 55.19
CA ARG A 459 31.43 -29.69 54.35
C ARG A 459 31.88 -29.03 53.05
N THR A 460 30.98 -28.31 52.39
CA THR A 460 31.23 -27.71 51.06
C THR A 460 31.61 -26.23 51.15
N GLY A 461 31.35 -25.57 52.28
CA GLY A 461 31.54 -24.14 52.46
C GLY A 461 30.50 -23.28 51.73
N ALA A 462 29.52 -23.89 51.06
CA ALA A 462 28.44 -23.21 50.35
C ALA A 462 27.37 -22.69 51.31
N TRP A 463 26.60 -21.70 50.86
CA TRP A 463 25.51 -21.09 51.59
C TRP A 463 24.17 -21.47 50.98
N ASP A 464 23.26 -21.98 51.81
CA ASP A 464 21.86 -22.14 51.46
C ASP A 464 21.07 -20.90 51.85
N VAL A 465 20.56 -20.19 50.85
CA VAL A 465 19.78 -18.96 50.98
C VAL A 465 18.31 -19.26 50.69
N GLY A 466 17.46 -19.11 51.69
CA GLY A 466 16.00 -19.19 51.54
C GLY A 466 15.41 -17.83 51.20
N PHE A 467 14.47 -17.78 50.25
CA PHE A 467 13.82 -16.54 49.85
C PHE A 467 12.28 -16.64 49.91
N SER A 468 11.61 -15.50 50.09
CA SER A 468 10.15 -15.38 50.19
C SER A 468 9.64 -14.16 49.43
N THR A 469 8.39 -14.25 48.96
CA THR A 469 7.63 -13.22 48.22
C THR A 469 6.92 -12.19 49.12
N GLU A 470 6.96 -12.35 50.45
CA GLU A 470 6.32 -11.45 51.41
C GLU A 470 7.32 -10.82 52.40
N SER A 471 7.11 -9.53 52.69
CA SER A 471 7.56 -8.88 53.92
C SER A 471 6.83 -9.52 55.10
N SER A 472 7.57 -10.17 56.01
CA SER A 472 6.95 -10.63 57.25
C SER A 472 6.53 -9.40 58.08
N GLY A 473 5.26 -9.01 58.02
CA GLY A 473 4.67 -8.11 59.02
C GLY A 473 4.74 -8.71 60.43
N PRO A 474 4.65 -7.86 61.49
CA PRO A 474 4.91 -8.24 62.87
C PRO A 474 3.81 -9.17 63.44
N GLU A 475 4.05 -9.69 64.64
CA GLU A 475 3.26 -10.66 65.42
C GLU A 475 1.82 -10.91 64.94
N ARG A 476 1.60 -12.14 64.43
CA ARG A 476 0.34 -12.53 63.79
C ARG A 476 -0.66 -12.97 64.85
N VAL A 477 -1.81 -12.30 65.00
CA VAL A 477 -2.86 -12.68 65.97
C VAL A 477 -3.87 -13.68 65.38
N CYS A 478 -4.43 -14.53 66.22
CA CYS A 478 -5.39 -15.59 65.85
C CYS A 478 -6.69 -15.01 65.23
N LEU A 479 -7.16 -15.60 64.12
CA LEU A 479 -8.38 -15.25 63.38
C LEU A 479 -9.71 -15.46 64.14
N MET A 480 -9.68 -16.07 65.33
CA MET A 480 -10.89 -16.24 66.14
C MET A 480 -11.22 -14.93 66.82
N GLU A 481 -12.44 -14.43 66.62
CA GLU A 481 -12.95 -13.23 67.29
C GLU A 481 -12.68 -13.29 68.80
N GLY A 482 -12.04 -12.24 69.34
CA GLY A 482 -11.70 -12.13 70.76
C GLY A 482 -10.46 -12.89 71.24
N CYS A 483 -9.71 -13.61 70.39
CA CYS A 483 -8.58 -14.41 70.85
C CYS A 483 -7.28 -13.61 71.06
N GLY A 484 -6.88 -12.75 70.12
CA GLY A 484 -5.69 -11.89 70.22
C GLY A 484 -4.32 -12.60 70.36
N LYS A 485 -4.27 -13.94 70.43
CA LYS A 485 -3.01 -14.68 70.68
C LYS A 485 -2.15 -14.80 69.43
N PRO A 486 -0.80 -14.72 69.55
CA PRO A 486 0.10 -14.85 68.42
C PRO A 486 0.10 -16.28 67.83
N HIS A 487 0.31 -16.41 66.51
CA HIS A 487 0.36 -17.68 65.81
C HIS A 487 1.51 -17.79 64.80
N LYS A 488 2.02 -19.02 64.60
CA LYS A 488 3.14 -19.33 63.70
C LYS A 488 2.72 -19.70 62.26
N GLY A 489 1.66 -19.06 61.74
CA GLY A 489 1.33 -19.09 60.30
C GLY A 489 0.02 -19.72 59.83
N TYR A 490 -0.68 -20.53 60.64
CA TYR A 490 -1.92 -21.21 60.22
C TYR A 490 -3.22 -20.41 60.38
N GLY A 491 -3.15 -19.09 60.53
CA GLY A 491 -4.29 -18.21 60.86
C GLY A 491 -4.86 -18.37 62.29
N LEU A 492 -4.66 -19.52 62.94
CA LEU A 492 -5.11 -19.84 64.29
C LEU A 492 -3.94 -20.01 65.27
N CYS A 493 -4.11 -19.62 66.54
CA CYS A 493 -3.18 -19.96 67.61
C CYS A 493 -3.15 -21.48 67.87
N ASN A 494 -2.13 -21.97 68.55
CA ASN A 494 -1.88 -23.42 68.70
C ASN A 494 -3.08 -24.16 69.34
N THR A 495 -3.82 -23.50 70.23
CA THR A 495 -5.03 -24.04 70.87
C THR A 495 -6.22 -24.11 69.92
N HIS A 496 -6.45 -23.07 69.10
CA HIS A 496 -7.55 -23.09 68.14
C HIS A 496 -7.26 -23.98 66.92
N TYR A 497 -6.00 -24.10 66.51
CA TYR A 497 -5.60 -25.02 65.45
C TYR A 497 -5.82 -26.49 65.86
N THR A 498 -5.47 -26.87 67.09
CA THR A 498 -5.70 -28.23 67.59
C THR A 498 -7.18 -28.54 67.79
N TYR A 499 -7.97 -27.54 68.22
CA TYR A 499 -9.43 -27.66 68.30
C TYR A 499 -10.08 -27.85 66.92
N ALA A 500 -9.74 -27.00 65.95
CA ALA A 500 -10.20 -27.08 64.56
C ALA A 500 -9.84 -28.42 63.89
N LYS A 501 -8.62 -28.94 64.15
CA LYS A 501 -8.15 -30.24 63.65
C LYS A 501 -8.90 -31.43 64.26
N ARG A 502 -9.34 -31.34 65.52
CA ARG A 502 -10.13 -32.40 66.20
C ARG A 502 -11.59 -32.44 65.74
N HIS A 503 -12.17 -31.29 65.42
CA HIS A 503 -13.59 -31.16 65.04
C HIS A 503 -13.81 -31.08 63.52
N GLY A 504 -12.78 -31.32 62.71
CA GLY A 504 -12.88 -31.34 61.24
C GLY A 504 -13.18 -29.97 60.60
N GLN A 505 -13.19 -28.89 61.38
CA GLN A 505 -13.47 -27.52 60.95
C GLN A 505 -12.16 -26.72 60.88
N LEU A 506 -11.22 -27.17 60.05
CA LEU A 506 -10.06 -26.35 59.72
C LEU A 506 -10.55 -25.23 58.79
N PRO A 507 -10.38 -23.94 59.16
CA PRO A 507 -10.64 -22.87 58.22
C PRO A 507 -9.73 -23.09 57.01
N ASP A 508 -10.30 -22.92 55.82
CA ASP A 508 -9.53 -23.05 54.60
C ASP A 508 -8.60 -21.83 54.48
N VAL A 509 -7.41 -21.94 55.07
CA VAL A 509 -6.36 -20.92 55.00
C VAL A 509 -5.68 -20.98 53.62
N HIS A 510 -6.49 -20.97 52.56
CA HIS A 510 -6.08 -20.78 51.18
C HIS A 510 -5.80 -19.30 50.94
N GLY A 511 -4.67 -18.82 51.45
CA GLY A 511 -4.37 -17.39 51.28
C GLY A 511 -3.04 -16.93 51.80
N ARG A 512 -1.93 -17.54 51.36
CA ARG A 512 -0.60 -16.89 51.26
C ARG A 512 0.21 -17.48 50.11
N GLU A 513 0.56 -16.66 49.12
CA GLU A 513 1.30 -17.05 47.92
C GLU A 513 2.80 -17.19 48.21
N SER A 514 3.19 -18.18 49.01
CA SER A 514 4.60 -18.46 49.27
C SER A 514 5.36 -18.77 47.97
N ALA A 515 6.65 -18.39 47.90
CA ALA A 515 7.53 -18.73 46.77
C ALA A 515 7.50 -20.24 46.44
N LYS A 516 7.35 -21.11 47.45
CA LYS A 516 7.19 -22.56 47.26
C LYS A 516 5.88 -22.92 46.55
N LYS A 517 4.78 -22.22 46.83
CA LYS A 517 3.50 -22.40 46.12
C LYS A 517 3.67 -21.98 44.65
N ARG A 518 4.25 -20.82 44.38
CA ARG A 518 4.53 -20.34 43.01
C ARG A 518 5.41 -21.31 42.20
N LEU A 519 6.45 -21.90 42.81
CA LEU A 519 7.26 -22.95 42.19
C LEU A 519 6.48 -24.26 41.94
N ARG A 520 5.51 -24.58 42.81
CA ARG A 520 4.61 -25.73 42.63
C ARG A 520 3.65 -25.50 41.48
N ASP A 521 3.06 -24.30 41.42
CA ASP A 521 2.08 -23.91 40.40
C ASP A 521 2.75 -23.86 39.01
N LEU A 522 4.04 -23.50 38.95
CA LEU A 522 4.87 -23.60 37.74
C LEU A 522 5.27 -25.04 37.38
N GLY A 523 5.00 -26.03 38.22
CA GLY A 523 5.35 -27.44 37.97
C GLY A 523 6.85 -27.75 38.01
N VAL A 524 7.68 -26.85 38.53
CA VAL A 524 9.15 -26.99 38.51
C VAL A 524 9.72 -27.70 39.74
N LEU A 525 8.93 -27.86 40.81
CA LEU A 525 9.33 -28.63 42.00
C LEU A 525 9.45 -30.12 41.68
N GLY A 526 10.62 -30.71 41.98
CA GLY A 526 10.92 -32.11 41.65
C GLY A 526 11.13 -32.40 40.16
N ASN A 527 10.85 -31.43 39.27
CA ASN A 527 10.98 -31.52 37.83
C ASN A 527 11.56 -30.21 37.27
N LYS A 528 12.86 -29.98 37.45
CA LYS A 528 13.51 -28.73 37.02
C LYS A 528 13.51 -28.62 35.48
N HIS A 529 12.68 -27.73 34.96
CA HIS A 529 12.61 -27.35 33.55
C HIS A 529 12.26 -25.87 33.43
N ILE A 530 12.48 -25.27 32.26
CA ILE A 530 12.07 -23.88 32.00
C ILE A 530 10.63 -23.91 31.47
N PRO A 531 9.67 -23.26 32.15
CA PRO A 531 8.29 -23.23 31.66
C PRO A 531 8.15 -22.40 30.37
N ALA A 532 7.26 -22.82 29.47
CA ALA A 532 7.06 -22.19 28.15
C ALA A 532 6.71 -20.69 28.23
N ILE A 533 5.97 -20.26 29.25
CA ILE A 533 5.63 -18.85 29.48
C ILE A 533 6.88 -17.96 29.65
N TYR A 534 7.98 -18.52 30.20
CA TYR A 534 9.24 -17.79 30.31
C TYR A 534 10.02 -17.79 28.99
N LEU A 535 9.92 -18.85 28.17
CA LEU A 535 10.54 -18.91 26.84
C LEU A 535 9.86 -17.97 25.81
N ARG A 536 8.63 -17.55 26.10
CA ARG A 536 7.82 -16.62 25.29
C ARG A 536 7.57 -15.26 25.94
N GLY A 537 8.26 -14.97 27.06
CA GLY A 537 8.25 -13.64 27.68
C GLY A 537 8.96 -12.59 26.84
N SER A 538 8.95 -11.34 27.31
CA SER A 538 9.67 -10.26 26.63
C SER A 538 11.17 -10.51 26.56
N PHE A 539 11.86 -9.75 25.70
CA PHE A 539 13.32 -9.78 25.62
C PHE A 539 13.98 -9.62 27.01
N GLU A 540 13.55 -8.62 27.79
CA GLU A 540 14.06 -8.36 29.15
C GLU A 540 13.80 -9.53 30.12
N GLN A 541 12.62 -10.14 30.06
CA GLN A 541 12.30 -11.29 30.92
C GLN A 541 13.18 -12.51 30.60
N ARG A 542 13.45 -12.74 29.31
CA ARG A 542 14.26 -13.89 28.86
C ARG A 542 15.74 -13.70 29.13
N ILE A 543 16.27 -12.51 28.94
CA ILE A 543 17.68 -12.23 29.28
C ILE A 543 17.90 -12.35 30.79
N ASP A 544 16.95 -11.91 31.62
CA ASP A 544 17.06 -12.05 33.07
C ASP A 544 16.98 -13.50 33.53
N LEU A 545 16.15 -14.34 32.89
CA LEU A 545 16.16 -15.78 33.13
C LEU A 545 17.54 -16.39 32.82
N LEU A 546 18.11 -16.02 31.66
CA LEU A 546 19.41 -16.52 31.22
C LEU A 546 20.53 -16.09 32.17
N LYS A 547 20.50 -14.84 32.67
CA LYS A 547 21.43 -14.33 33.68
C LYS A 547 21.38 -15.18 34.95
N GLY A 548 20.18 -15.51 35.43
CA GLY A 548 20.02 -16.37 36.62
C GLY A 548 20.65 -17.75 36.45
N LEU A 549 20.38 -18.40 35.32
CA LEU A 549 20.92 -19.74 34.99
C LEU A 549 22.44 -19.75 34.84
N LEU A 550 23.01 -18.69 34.26
CA LEU A 550 24.45 -18.57 34.06
C LEU A 550 25.19 -18.10 35.31
N ASP A 551 24.53 -17.36 36.20
CA ASP A 551 25.12 -16.97 37.46
C ASP A 551 25.26 -18.15 38.43
N SER A 552 24.37 -19.15 38.38
CA SER A 552 24.51 -20.42 39.10
C SER A 552 25.54 -21.35 38.42
N ASP A 553 25.18 -21.97 37.31
CA ASP A 553 25.91 -23.07 36.66
C ASP A 553 26.74 -22.63 35.44
N GLY A 554 26.78 -21.32 35.17
CA GLY A 554 27.50 -20.75 34.04
C GLY A 554 28.92 -20.32 34.38
N SER A 555 29.81 -20.45 33.40
CA SER A 555 31.17 -19.93 33.42
C SER A 555 31.45 -19.09 32.18
N VAL A 556 32.36 -18.13 32.30
CA VAL A 556 32.79 -17.26 31.20
C VAL A 556 34.30 -17.32 31.06
N ASN A 557 34.75 -17.65 29.86
CA ASN A 557 36.16 -17.64 29.48
C ASN A 557 36.40 -16.46 28.53
N ARG A 558 37.28 -15.55 28.95
CA ARG A 558 37.64 -14.37 28.16
C ARG A 558 38.77 -14.70 27.20
N THR A 559 38.55 -14.47 25.91
CA THR A 559 39.61 -14.45 24.88
C THR A 559 39.94 -13.00 24.49
N LYS A 560 40.99 -12.77 23.70
CA LYS A 560 41.40 -11.41 23.28
C LYS A 560 40.31 -10.65 22.49
N THR A 561 39.35 -11.34 21.88
CA THR A 561 38.36 -10.75 20.96
C THR A 561 36.90 -11.17 21.24
N ALA A 562 36.65 -12.06 22.22
CA ALA A 562 35.32 -12.61 22.50
C ALA A 562 35.21 -13.19 23.93
N ALA A 563 34.02 -13.16 24.53
CA ALA A 563 33.69 -13.99 25.69
C ALA A 563 32.95 -15.24 25.23
N TRP A 564 33.50 -16.40 25.60
CA TRP A 564 32.83 -17.67 25.43
C TRP A 564 32.13 -18.01 26.75
N CYS A 565 30.79 -18.05 26.70
CA CYS A 565 29.94 -18.37 27.84
C CYS A 565 29.56 -19.84 27.75
N THR A 566 29.66 -20.56 28.86
CA THR A 566 29.34 -21.98 28.95
C THR A 566 28.42 -22.27 30.12
N PHE A 567 27.32 -22.97 29.86
CA PHE A 567 26.42 -23.54 30.85
C PHE A 567 26.57 -25.06 30.82
N SER A 568 26.70 -25.70 31.98
CA SER A 568 26.84 -27.15 32.07
C SER A 568 25.87 -27.74 33.08
N ASN A 569 25.10 -28.75 32.68
CA ASN A 569 24.17 -29.42 33.57
C ASN A 569 23.97 -30.90 33.16
N THR A 570 23.56 -31.74 34.10
CA THR A 570 23.25 -33.17 33.86
C THR A 570 21.83 -33.38 33.36
N ASN A 571 20.90 -32.47 33.66
CA ASN A 571 19.51 -32.56 33.22
C ASN A 571 19.36 -32.06 31.77
N LYS A 572 19.07 -32.99 30.85
CA LYS A 572 18.87 -32.71 29.42
C LYS A 572 17.68 -31.78 29.14
N VAL A 573 16.58 -31.91 29.88
CA VAL A 573 15.38 -31.08 29.67
C VAL A 573 15.67 -29.61 29.97
N LEU A 574 16.41 -29.35 31.05
CA LEU A 574 16.83 -28.00 31.39
C LEU A 574 17.79 -27.44 30.32
N VAL A 575 18.75 -28.26 29.88
CA VAL A 575 19.72 -27.90 28.83
C VAL A 575 19.05 -27.53 27.51
N ASP A 576 18.03 -28.29 27.09
CA ASP A 576 17.26 -28.00 25.88
C ASP A 576 16.48 -26.70 26.01
N GLY A 577 15.90 -26.43 27.20
CA GLY A 577 15.30 -25.15 27.50
C GLY A 577 16.29 -23.98 27.44
N VAL A 578 17.52 -24.15 27.93
CA VAL A 578 18.58 -23.12 27.82
C VAL A 578 19.00 -22.91 26.36
N LEU A 579 19.05 -23.98 25.58
CA LEU A 579 19.38 -23.93 24.16
C LEU A 579 18.32 -23.12 23.39
N GLU A 580 17.04 -23.39 23.62
CA GLU A 580 15.94 -22.62 23.05
C GLU A 580 15.96 -21.16 23.53
N LEU A 581 16.12 -20.92 24.83
CA LEU A 581 16.18 -19.58 25.41
C LEU A 581 17.29 -18.74 24.76
N ALA A 582 18.49 -19.29 24.64
CA ALA A 582 19.62 -18.61 24.00
C ALA A 582 19.34 -18.33 22.51
N ARG A 583 18.77 -19.28 21.75
CA ARG A 583 18.39 -19.06 20.35
C ARG A 583 17.31 -17.98 20.20
N SER A 584 16.35 -17.96 21.12
CA SER A 584 15.26 -16.98 21.15
C SER A 584 15.72 -15.53 21.43
N LEU A 585 16.92 -15.39 22.01
CA LEU A 585 17.62 -14.11 22.20
C LEU A 585 18.54 -13.74 21.02
N GLY A 586 18.48 -14.48 19.90
CA GLY A 586 19.30 -14.26 18.72
C GLY A 586 20.75 -14.77 18.84
N LEU A 587 21.06 -15.60 19.85
CA LEU A 587 22.39 -16.18 20.04
C LEU A 587 22.55 -17.48 19.25
N ARG A 588 23.82 -17.91 19.07
CA ARG A 588 24.17 -19.16 18.37
C ARG A 588 24.81 -20.17 19.33
N PRO A 589 24.01 -20.85 20.18
CA PRO A 589 24.53 -21.84 21.09
C PRO A 589 24.88 -23.15 20.38
N THR A 590 25.92 -23.80 20.89
CA THR A 590 26.33 -25.16 20.52
C THR A 590 26.19 -26.04 21.75
N CYS A 591 25.67 -27.25 21.59
CA CYS A 591 25.57 -28.22 22.67
C CYS A 591 26.52 -29.39 22.41
N LYS A 592 27.28 -29.79 23.43
CA LYS A 592 28.15 -30.98 23.39
C LYS A 592 27.92 -31.82 24.63
N MET A 593 27.90 -33.14 24.46
CA MET A 593 27.88 -34.08 25.57
C MET A 593 29.32 -34.49 25.91
N THR A 594 29.68 -34.38 27.18
CA THR A 594 30.96 -34.82 27.75
C THR A 594 30.66 -35.77 28.93
N ARG A 595 31.62 -36.61 29.33
CA ARG A 595 31.51 -37.44 30.54
C ARG A 595 32.08 -36.67 31.73
N SER A 596 31.38 -36.63 32.87
CA SER A 596 31.87 -35.93 34.06
C SER A 596 33.10 -36.62 34.66
N GLY A 597 34.15 -35.86 34.94
CA GLY A 597 35.36 -36.33 35.61
C GLY A 597 35.13 -36.39 37.12
N GLY A 598 34.88 -37.58 37.63
CA GLY A 598 34.66 -37.85 39.06
C GLY A 598 34.34 -39.32 39.26
N ASP A 599 33.25 -39.80 38.64
CA ASP A 599 32.81 -41.19 38.73
C ASP A 599 32.42 -41.82 37.37
N GLY A 600 32.52 -41.09 36.25
CA GLY A 600 32.36 -41.64 34.89
C GLY A 600 30.95 -42.12 34.46
N VAL A 601 29.96 -42.06 35.35
CA VAL A 601 28.64 -42.71 35.13
C VAL A 601 27.56 -41.78 34.54
N SER A 602 27.65 -40.44 34.68
CA SER A 602 26.57 -39.52 34.26
C SER A 602 26.95 -38.60 33.09
N PRO A 603 26.08 -38.42 32.08
CA PRO A 603 26.31 -37.50 30.97
C PRO A 603 26.25 -36.04 31.45
N LEU A 604 27.25 -35.24 31.08
CA LEU A 604 27.30 -33.79 31.31
C LEU A 604 27.10 -33.07 29.99
N TRP A 605 26.03 -32.30 29.88
CA TRP A 605 25.76 -31.51 28.68
C TRP A 605 26.30 -30.10 28.86
N VAL A 606 27.05 -29.62 27.89
CA VAL A 606 27.68 -28.30 27.90
C VAL A 606 27.13 -27.48 26.73
N VAL A 607 26.42 -26.40 27.05
CA VAL A 607 25.96 -25.40 26.10
C VAL A 607 26.96 -24.26 26.08
N GLY A 608 27.57 -24.01 24.93
CA GLY A 608 28.52 -22.92 24.72
C GLY A 608 28.06 -21.94 23.65
N PHE A 609 28.13 -20.64 23.94
CA PHE A 609 27.85 -19.59 22.97
C PHE A 609 28.79 -18.39 23.14
N GLN A 610 28.97 -17.65 22.05
CA GLN A 610 29.70 -16.39 22.06
C GLN A 610 28.72 -15.23 22.33
N ALA A 611 28.93 -14.48 23.41
CA ALA A 611 28.17 -13.26 23.67
C ALA A 611 28.63 -12.14 22.72
N PRO A 612 27.74 -11.50 21.93
CA PRO A 612 28.02 -10.22 21.28
C PRO A 612 28.40 -9.17 22.34
N GLY A 613 29.27 -8.21 22.05
CA GLY A 613 29.81 -7.35 23.11
C GLY A 613 28.86 -6.27 23.64
N ASP A 614 27.67 -6.09 23.06
CA ASP A 614 26.59 -5.30 23.67
C ASP A 614 25.65 -6.17 24.54
N PHE A 615 25.90 -7.49 24.59
CA PHE A 615 25.05 -8.47 25.26
C PHE A 615 25.78 -9.05 26.47
N VAL A 616 25.30 -8.74 27.69
CA VAL A 616 25.89 -9.19 28.95
C VAL A 616 24.99 -10.26 29.60
N PRO A 617 25.35 -11.55 29.53
CA PRO A 617 24.49 -12.64 29.99
C PRO A 617 24.69 -13.02 31.47
N PHE A 618 25.27 -12.15 32.30
CA PHE A 618 25.49 -12.38 33.73
C PHE A 618 25.03 -11.17 34.54
N ALA A 619 24.47 -11.38 35.74
CA ALA A 619 24.20 -10.28 36.68
C ALA A 619 25.29 -10.15 37.75
N LEU A 620 26.00 -11.24 38.09
CA LEU A 620 27.10 -11.20 39.05
C LEU A 620 28.28 -10.34 38.51
N PRO A 621 28.73 -9.29 39.22
CA PRO A 621 29.76 -8.36 38.75
C PRO A 621 31.04 -9.07 38.27
N ARG A 622 31.52 -10.05 39.06
CA ARG A 622 32.72 -10.85 38.77
C ARG A 622 32.67 -11.59 37.42
N LYS A 623 31.48 -11.99 36.95
CA LYS A 623 31.27 -12.67 35.66
C LYS A 623 30.94 -11.66 34.57
N ALA A 624 30.12 -10.64 34.88
CA ALA A 624 29.74 -9.57 33.96
C ALA A 624 30.97 -8.78 33.45
N GLU A 625 31.91 -8.41 34.32
CA GLU A 625 33.14 -7.68 33.98
C GLU A 625 34.08 -8.44 33.03
N LYS A 626 33.92 -9.77 32.91
CA LYS A 626 34.73 -10.59 32.00
C LYS A 626 34.18 -10.64 30.58
N CYS A 627 33.00 -10.09 30.33
CA CYS A 627 32.41 -9.98 29.01
C CYS A 627 33.02 -8.77 28.25
N PRO A 628 33.48 -8.93 26.99
CA PRO A 628 34.09 -7.84 26.23
C PRO A 628 33.05 -6.80 25.79
N VAL A 629 33.52 -5.58 25.55
CA VAL A 629 32.78 -4.45 24.96
C VAL A 629 33.06 -4.42 23.45
N GLY A 630 32.05 -4.52 22.58
CA GLY A 630 32.21 -4.43 21.11
C GLY A 630 31.08 -5.06 20.28
N GLY A 631 30.78 -4.53 19.08
CA GLY A 631 29.60 -4.91 18.30
C GLY A 631 29.57 -6.36 17.73
N LYS A 632 28.39 -6.78 17.22
CA LYS A 632 28.17 -8.10 16.55
C LYS A 632 29.17 -8.30 15.41
N SER A 633 29.95 -9.39 15.44
CA SER A 633 30.85 -9.75 14.33
C SER A 633 30.07 -10.22 13.09
N ALA A 634 30.64 -10.08 11.89
CA ALA A 634 30.02 -10.58 10.65
C ALA A 634 29.70 -12.10 10.69
N ARG A 635 30.43 -12.88 11.50
CA ARG A 635 30.17 -14.31 11.72
C ARG A 635 28.94 -14.61 12.58
N GLN A 636 28.44 -13.63 13.33
CA GLN A 636 27.22 -13.77 14.16
C GLN A 636 25.95 -13.39 13.38
N ARG A 637 26.07 -12.65 12.28
CA ARG A 637 24.93 -12.26 11.43
C ARG A 637 24.45 -13.38 10.50
N TYR A 638 25.30 -14.37 10.23
CA TYR A 638 25.02 -15.44 9.28
C TYR A 638 25.41 -16.82 9.81
N ARG A 639 24.63 -17.82 9.42
CA ARG A 639 24.74 -19.24 9.74
C ARG A 639 25.23 -20.00 8.52
N SER A 640 26.42 -20.61 8.62
CA SER A 640 26.96 -21.40 7.51
C SER A 640 26.19 -22.70 7.30
N ILE A 641 25.96 -23.06 6.05
CA ILE A 641 25.50 -24.39 5.65
C ILE A 641 26.71 -25.33 5.55
N VAL A 642 26.65 -26.48 6.21
CA VAL A 642 27.75 -27.45 6.32
C VAL A 642 27.54 -28.65 5.39
N ALA A 643 26.30 -29.08 5.21
CA ALA A 643 25.97 -30.17 4.30
C ALA A 643 24.57 -29.96 3.72
N ILE A 644 24.38 -30.39 2.47
CA ILE A 644 23.08 -30.51 1.81
C ILE A 644 23.05 -31.90 1.21
N GLU A 645 22.25 -32.78 1.78
CA GLU A 645 22.22 -34.22 1.43
C GLU A 645 20.84 -34.60 0.91
N LYS A 646 20.77 -35.30 -0.22
CA LYS A 646 19.51 -35.82 -0.75
C LYS A 646 18.97 -36.91 0.18
N VAL A 647 17.71 -36.80 0.58
CA VAL A 647 17.03 -37.76 1.47
C VAL A 647 15.83 -38.41 0.75
N PRO A 648 15.32 -39.55 1.24
CA PRO A 648 14.06 -40.11 0.74
C PRO A 648 12.95 -39.07 0.77
N SER A 649 12.03 -39.17 -0.18
CA SER A 649 10.86 -38.28 -0.22
C SER A 649 10.10 -38.35 1.10
N VAL A 650 9.87 -37.20 1.71
CA VAL A 650 8.99 -37.06 2.88
C VAL A 650 7.77 -36.22 2.50
N PRO A 651 6.63 -36.38 3.20
CA PRO A 651 5.51 -35.48 3.04
C PRO A 651 5.91 -34.03 3.38
N VAL A 652 5.64 -33.09 2.48
CA VAL A 652 6.07 -31.69 2.59
C VAL A 652 4.89 -30.74 2.32
N ARG A 653 4.85 -29.55 2.93
CA ARG A 653 3.82 -28.51 2.75
C ARG A 653 4.42 -27.10 2.79
N CYS A 654 3.76 -26.12 2.16
CA CYS A 654 4.13 -24.69 2.20
C CYS A 654 3.17 -23.87 3.10
N LEU A 655 3.69 -22.78 3.67
CA LEU A 655 2.92 -21.77 4.41
C LEU A 655 3.05 -20.39 3.77
N GLY A 656 1.93 -19.66 3.68
CA GLY A 656 1.90 -18.25 3.34
C GLY A 656 1.80 -17.37 4.59
N VAL A 657 2.64 -16.34 4.71
CA VAL A 657 2.71 -15.45 5.89
C VAL A 657 2.61 -13.98 5.51
N ASP A 658 2.00 -13.19 6.39
CA ASP A 658 1.80 -11.74 6.26
C ASP A 658 2.98 -10.95 6.85
N THR A 659 4.15 -11.06 6.22
CA THR A 659 5.35 -10.26 6.54
C THR A 659 5.82 -9.51 5.30
N GLU A 660 6.38 -8.30 5.45
CA GLU A 660 6.91 -7.50 4.34
C GLU A 660 8.02 -8.23 3.57
N ASP A 661 8.89 -8.94 4.28
CA ASP A 661 9.96 -9.75 3.69
C ASP A 661 9.50 -11.14 3.23
N HIS A 662 8.24 -11.51 3.50
CA HIS A 662 7.68 -12.86 3.27
C HIS A 662 8.49 -14.00 3.92
N LEU A 663 9.28 -13.70 4.96
CA LEU A 663 10.08 -14.67 5.71
C LEU A 663 9.40 -15.08 7.02
N PHE A 664 9.55 -16.35 7.38
CA PHE A 664 9.19 -16.88 8.70
C PHE A 664 10.26 -17.83 9.24
N LEU A 665 10.25 -18.08 10.56
CA LEU A 665 11.23 -18.92 11.24
C LEU A 665 10.79 -20.39 11.26
N VAL A 666 11.73 -21.31 11.04
CA VAL A 666 11.50 -22.77 11.12
C VAL A 666 12.66 -23.50 11.79
N GLY A 667 12.38 -24.70 12.27
CA GLY A 667 13.34 -25.55 12.97
C GLY A 667 13.63 -25.07 14.39
N GLU A 668 14.22 -25.95 15.19
CA GLU A 668 14.70 -25.61 16.55
C GLU A 668 15.76 -24.49 16.56
N GLY A 669 16.40 -24.25 15.41
CA GLY A 669 17.45 -23.26 15.18
C GLY A 669 16.96 -21.85 14.85
N PHE A 670 15.64 -21.63 14.74
CA PHE A 670 15.01 -20.38 14.30
C PHE A 670 15.59 -19.90 12.96
N VAL A 671 15.53 -20.77 11.94
CA VAL A 671 16.10 -20.50 10.61
C VAL A 671 15.08 -19.75 9.76
N PRO A 672 15.40 -18.57 9.21
CA PRO A 672 14.52 -17.86 8.28
C PRO A 672 14.38 -18.63 6.95
N THR A 673 13.15 -18.80 6.47
CA THR A 673 12.80 -19.45 5.20
C THR A 673 11.89 -18.55 4.36
N HIS A 674 11.97 -18.69 3.03
CA HIS A 674 11.33 -17.82 2.04
C HIS A 674 9.97 -18.34 1.58
N ASN A 675 8.95 -17.46 1.58
CA ASN A 675 7.66 -17.68 0.93
C ASN A 675 7.56 -16.95 -0.43
N THR A 676 6.63 -17.35 -1.30
CA THR A 676 6.48 -16.88 -2.69
C THR A 676 6.44 -15.34 -2.81
N ASP A 677 7.52 -14.76 -3.34
CA ASP A 677 7.64 -13.32 -3.59
C ASP A 677 6.83 -12.88 -4.83
N LEU A 678 5.85 -12.00 -4.62
CA LEU A 678 5.03 -11.36 -5.67
C LEU A 678 5.42 -9.89 -5.89
N SER A 679 6.41 -9.37 -5.16
CA SER A 679 6.80 -7.95 -5.18
C SER A 679 7.23 -7.48 -6.57
N GLY A 680 7.95 -8.31 -7.33
CA GLY A 680 8.38 -7.99 -8.70
C GLY A 680 7.22 -7.70 -9.65
N TYR A 681 6.10 -8.40 -9.51
CA TYR A 681 4.90 -8.14 -10.32
C TYR A 681 4.18 -6.85 -9.90
N LEU A 682 4.12 -6.57 -8.60
CA LEU A 682 3.51 -5.35 -8.06
C LEU A 682 4.31 -4.11 -8.47
N GLN A 683 5.64 -4.14 -8.33
CA GLN A 683 6.54 -3.08 -8.75
C GLN A 683 6.47 -2.84 -10.26
N SER A 684 6.39 -3.90 -11.06
CA SER A 684 6.21 -3.79 -12.51
C SER A 684 4.88 -3.13 -12.88
N ALA A 685 3.78 -3.49 -12.22
CA ALA A 685 2.47 -2.88 -12.47
C ALA A 685 2.46 -1.40 -12.09
N GLU A 686 3.04 -1.03 -10.94
CA GLU A 686 3.13 0.37 -10.50
C GLU A 686 4.00 1.20 -11.45
N ALA A 687 5.14 0.65 -11.91
CA ALA A 687 6.01 1.31 -12.88
C ALA A 687 5.29 1.59 -14.21
N THR A 688 4.48 0.64 -14.71
CA THR A 688 3.66 0.86 -15.91
C THR A 688 2.64 1.99 -15.72
N ILE A 689 1.98 2.06 -14.55
CA ILE A 689 1.04 3.15 -14.26
C ILE A 689 1.77 4.50 -14.20
N ARG A 690 2.97 4.56 -13.61
CA ARG A 690 3.81 5.78 -13.60
C ARG A 690 4.23 6.18 -15.01
N HIS A 691 4.54 5.23 -15.89
CA HIS A 691 4.84 5.53 -17.30
C HIS A 691 3.61 6.08 -18.05
N ILE A 692 2.43 5.48 -17.83
CA ILE A 692 1.17 5.99 -18.39
C ILE A 692 0.96 7.44 -17.94
N ALA A 693 1.12 7.72 -16.64
CA ALA A 693 1.01 9.07 -16.07
C ALA A 693 1.95 10.08 -16.74
N THR A 694 3.21 9.70 -16.96
CA THR A 694 4.21 10.54 -17.63
C THR A 694 3.82 10.85 -19.08
N VAL A 695 3.46 9.83 -19.87
CA VAL A 695 3.09 10.02 -21.29
C VAL A 695 1.79 10.80 -21.43
N SER A 696 0.80 10.51 -20.58
CA SER A 696 -0.48 11.22 -20.62
C SER A 696 -0.41 12.61 -19.98
N GLN A 697 0.72 12.97 -19.34
CA GLN A 697 0.89 14.15 -18.51
C GLN A 697 -0.18 14.27 -17.43
N THR A 698 -0.69 13.13 -16.95
CA THR A 698 -1.67 13.05 -15.86
C THR A 698 -0.91 12.80 -14.56
N PRO A 699 -1.16 13.55 -13.48
CA PRO A 699 -0.43 13.35 -12.24
C PRO A 699 -0.64 11.91 -11.69
N PRO A 700 0.41 11.20 -11.26
CA PRO A 700 0.32 9.80 -10.84
C PRO A 700 -0.69 9.55 -9.71
N HIS A 701 -0.90 10.53 -8.83
CA HIS A 701 -1.83 10.41 -7.72
C HIS A 701 -3.30 10.31 -8.15
N HIS A 702 -3.67 10.82 -9.34
CA HIS A 702 -5.00 10.60 -9.91
C HIS A 702 -5.20 9.13 -10.34
N LEU A 703 -4.14 8.42 -10.71
CA LEU A 703 -4.21 7.03 -11.17
C LEU A 703 -3.98 6.01 -10.04
N LEU A 704 -3.08 6.32 -9.11
CA LEU A 704 -2.66 5.43 -8.01
C LEU A 704 -3.44 5.65 -6.71
N GLY A 705 -4.09 6.80 -6.52
CA GLY A 705 -4.87 7.13 -5.32
C GLY A 705 -4.05 7.32 -4.03
N GLN A 706 -2.72 7.17 -4.07
CA GLN A 706 -1.85 7.40 -2.93
C GLN A 706 -1.47 8.88 -2.83
N MET A 707 -1.89 9.54 -1.75
CA MET A 707 -1.44 10.87 -1.36
C MET A 707 -0.93 10.80 0.08
N ALA A 708 0.37 10.97 0.29
CA ALA A 708 0.93 11.14 1.62
C ALA A 708 1.93 12.30 1.60
N ASN A 709 1.68 13.30 2.47
CA ASN A 709 2.63 14.36 2.85
C ASN A 709 3.17 15.26 1.72
N LEU A 710 2.36 15.60 0.71
CA LEU A 710 2.75 16.61 -0.29
C LEU A 710 2.30 18.02 0.14
N SER A 711 3.17 19.02 -0.03
CA SER A 711 2.81 20.43 0.14
C SER A 711 1.99 20.95 -1.05
N ALA A 712 1.33 22.10 -0.89
CA ALA A 712 0.58 22.73 -1.96
C ALA A 712 1.47 23.04 -3.20
N GLU A 713 2.73 23.43 -2.98
CA GLU A 713 3.70 23.69 -4.05
C GLU A 713 4.09 22.41 -4.79
N ALA A 714 4.28 21.30 -4.07
CA ALA A 714 4.59 20.00 -4.67
C ALA A 714 3.43 19.46 -5.51
N LEU A 715 2.19 19.68 -5.07
CA LEU A 715 1.00 19.34 -5.84
C LEU A 715 0.88 20.19 -7.11
N ALA A 716 1.07 21.51 -6.99
CA ALA A 716 1.05 22.42 -8.13
C ALA A 716 2.15 22.08 -9.16
N ALA A 717 3.36 21.72 -8.70
CA ALA A 717 4.43 21.25 -9.58
C ALA A 717 4.04 19.96 -10.32
N ALA A 718 3.40 19.02 -9.64
CA ALA A 718 2.93 17.76 -10.24
C ALA A 718 1.79 17.96 -11.25
N GLU A 719 0.93 18.98 -11.06
CA GLU A 719 -0.17 19.32 -11.97
C GLU A 719 0.24 20.22 -13.16
N SER A 720 1.41 20.86 -13.10
CA SER A 720 1.87 21.82 -14.11
C SER A 720 1.87 21.28 -15.54
N GLY A 721 2.21 20.00 -15.73
CA GLY A 721 2.15 19.34 -17.04
C GLY A 721 0.73 19.25 -17.58
N LEU A 722 -0.20 18.78 -16.73
CA LEU A 722 -1.61 18.67 -17.07
C LEU A 722 -2.21 20.03 -17.42
N GLN A 723 -1.88 21.08 -16.67
CA GLN A 723 -2.40 22.43 -16.91
C GLN A 723 -1.94 23.01 -18.25
N ARG A 724 -0.66 22.82 -18.62
CA ARG A 724 -0.17 23.24 -19.94
C ARG A 724 -0.90 22.53 -21.08
N LYS A 725 -1.12 21.22 -20.93
CA LYS A 725 -1.88 20.43 -21.89
C LYS A 725 -3.33 20.89 -22.00
N ILE A 726 -4.00 21.18 -20.88
CA ILE A 726 -5.36 21.73 -20.89
C ILE A 726 -5.39 23.08 -21.61
N ALA A 727 -4.41 23.95 -21.39
CA ALA A 727 -4.32 25.24 -22.07
C ALA A 727 -4.20 25.10 -23.59
N GLU A 728 -3.35 24.18 -24.07
CA GLU A 728 -3.22 23.85 -25.49
C GLU A 728 -4.56 23.37 -26.09
N ARG A 729 -5.26 22.46 -25.40
CA ARG A 729 -6.58 21.96 -25.83
C ARG A 729 -7.66 23.05 -25.81
N LYS A 730 -7.59 24.00 -24.88
CA LYS A 730 -8.50 25.16 -24.84
C LYS A 730 -8.31 26.08 -26.04
N SER A 731 -7.09 26.19 -26.57
CA SER A 731 -6.82 26.96 -27.80
C SER A 731 -7.43 26.26 -29.02
N SER A 732 -7.04 25.02 -29.31
CA SER A 732 -7.48 24.29 -30.51
C SER A 732 -8.99 24.02 -30.53
N PHE A 733 -9.58 23.56 -29.41
CA PHE A 733 -11.03 23.42 -29.33
C PHE A 733 -11.76 24.77 -29.26
N GLY A 734 -11.07 25.84 -28.87
CA GLY A 734 -11.59 27.19 -28.86
C GLY A 734 -11.91 27.65 -30.28
N GLU A 735 -10.92 27.58 -31.16
CA GLU A 735 -11.07 27.91 -32.59
C GLU A 735 -12.19 27.09 -33.25
N SER A 736 -12.25 25.77 -32.96
CA SER A 736 -13.32 24.90 -33.47
C SER A 736 -14.73 25.29 -32.97
N HIS A 737 -14.84 25.74 -31.71
CA HIS A 737 -16.11 26.25 -31.17
C HIS A 737 -16.49 27.61 -31.75
N GLU A 738 -15.51 28.48 -31.97
CA GLU A 738 -15.70 29.78 -32.60
C GLU A 738 -16.20 29.62 -34.04
N GLN A 739 -15.60 28.73 -34.83
CA GLN A 739 -16.09 28.34 -36.16
C GLN A 739 -17.52 27.79 -36.12
N THR A 740 -17.84 26.93 -35.14
CA THR A 740 -19.19 26.37 -34.98
C THR A 740 -20.23 27.45 -34.71
N LEU A 741 -19.90 28.43 -33.85
CA LEU A 741 -20.79 29.55 -33.51
C LEU A 741 -20.91 30.56 -34.66
N ARG A 742 -19.83 30.82 -35.41
CA ARG A 742 -19.86 31.64 -36.64
C ARG A 742 -20.76 31.01 -37.71
N LEU A 743 -20.63 29.70 -37.95
CA LEU A 743 -21.51 29.00 -38.88
C LEU A 743 -22.97 28.99 -38.40
N ALA A 744 -23.21 28.90 -37.09
CA ALA A 744 -24.54 29.02 -36.51
C ALA A 744 -25.15 30.41 -36.71
N ALA A 745 -24.35 31.48 -36.63
CA ALA A 745 -24.78 32.84 -36.94
C ALA A 745 -25.18 32.96 -38.42
N LEU A 746 -24.37 32.42 -39.33
CA LEU A 746 -24.69 32.37 -40.76
C LEU A 746 -26.00 31.62 -41.03
N ALA A 747 -26.19 30.46 -40.40
CA ALA A 747 -27.41 29.66 -40.52
C ALA A 747 -28.66 30.35 -39.93
N ALA A 748 -28.48 31.28 -39.00
CA ALA A 748 -29.56 32.14 -38.49
C ALA A 748 -29.83 33.38 -39.37
N GLY A 749 -29.04 33.59 -40.43
CA GLY A 749 -29.11 34.75 -41.32
C GLY A 749 -28.36 35.98 -40.81
N ASP A 750 -27.55 35.86 -39.75
CA ASP A 750 -26.75 36.95 -39.19
C ASP A 750 -25.37 37.02 -39.85
N ARG A 751 -25.27 37.79 -40.94
CA ARG A 751 -24.00 37.98 -41.69
C ARG A 751 -22.93 38.71 -40.87
N LYS A 752 -23.31 39.59 -39.94
CA LYS A 752 -22.35 40.32 -39.10
C LYS A 752 -21.60 39.37 -38.16
N GLY A 753 -22.32 38.40 -37.58
CA GLY A 753 -21.70 37.37 -36.74
C GLY A 753 -20.85 36.36 -37.51
N TRP A 754 -21.07 36.20 -38.82
CA TRP A 754 -20.25 35.35 -39.68
C TRP A 754 -18.89 35.99 -40.02
N ASP A 755 -18.92 37.29 -40.35
CA ASP A 755 -17.73 38.08 -40.71
C ASP A 755 -16.87 38.45 -39.47
N ASP A 756 -17.42 38.32 -38.26
CA ASP A 756 -16.69 38.58 -37.01
C ASP A 756 -15.77 37.40 -36.63
N VAL A 757 -14.51 37.52 -37.02
CA VAL A 757 -13.42 36.60 -36.63
C VAL A 757 -12.78 36.94 -35.29
N SER A 758 -13.19 38.05 -34.64
CA SER A 758 -12.56 38.53 -33.41
C SER A 758 -13.20 37.95 -32.14
N ALA A 759 -14.37 37.34 -32.27
CA ALA A 759 -15.12 36.79 -31.15
C ALA A 759 -14.54 35.48 -30.66
N GLN A 760 -14.31 35.39 -29.35
CA GLN A 760 -13.62 34.27 -28.70
C GLN A 760 -14.51 33.55 -27.69
N VAL A 761 -14.26 32.25 -27.51
CA VAL A 761 -14.92 31.49 -26.43
C VAL A 761 -14.30 31.76 -25.06
N VAL A 762 -15.16 31.83 -24.06
CA VAL A 762 -14.77 31.98 -22.66
C VAL A 762 -14.83 30.61 -21.98
N TRP A 763 -13.69 30.17 -21.45
CA TRP A 763 -13.56 28.92 -20.70
C TRP A 763 -13.83 29.16 -19.22
N ARG A 764 -14.60 28.26 -18.60
CA ARG A 764 -14.77 28.24 -17.15
C ARG A 764 -13.46 27.87 -16.46
N ASP A 765 -13.18 28.55 -15.36
CA ASP A 765 -12.13 28.11 -14.42
C ASP A 765 -12.66 26.90 -13.63
N THR A 766 -12.07 25.74 -13.88
CA THR A 766 -12.42 24.46 -13.26
C THR A 766 -11.40 24.06 -12.20
N GLU A 767 -10.43 24.91 -11.88
CA GLU A 767 -9.40 24.60 -10.89
C GLU A 767 -9.98 24.61 -9.46
N ALA A 768 -9.64 23.57 -8.69
CA ALA A 768 -9.97 23.49 -7.27
C ALA A 768 -8.97 24.32 -6.44
N ARG A 769 -9.00 25.65 -6.57
CA ARG A 769 -8.23 26.53 -5.68
C ARG A 769 -8.95 26.72 -4.36
N ALA A 770 -8.19 26.80 -3.26
CA ALA A 770 -8.76 27.20 -1.98
C ALA A 770 -9.37 28.61 -2.13
N LEU A 771 -10.66 28.74 -1.81
CA LEU A 771 -11.40 29.99 -1.94
C LEU A 771 -10.69 31.14 -1.19
N ALA A 772 -10.14 30.84 -0.01
CA ALA A 772 -9.44 31.82 0.82
C ALA A 772 -8.18 32.39 0.16
N SER A 773 -7.32 31.56 -0.46
CA SER A 773 -6.11 32.05 -1.13
C SER A 773 -6.43 32.83 -2.40
N THR A 774 -7.50 32.44 -3.09
CA THR A 774 -7.96 33.14 -4.30
C THR A 774 -8.55 34.51 -3.96
N VAL A 775 -9.37 34.60 -2.91
CA VAL A 775 -9.93 35.88 -2.43
C VAL A 775 -8.82 36.80 -1.92
N ASP A 776 -7.81 36.28 -1.21
CA ASP A 776 -6.63 37.06 -0.80
C ASP A 776 -5.84 37.61 -2.00
N ALA A 777 -5.62 36.78 -3.02
CA ALA A 777 -4.96 37.19 -4.26
C ALA A 777 -5.77 38.27 -5.02
N LEU A 778 -7.10 38.10 -5.13
CA LEU A 778 -7.98 39.09 -5.77
C LEU A 778 -8.04 40.41 -4.97
N GLY A 779 -8.03 40.33 -3.64
CA GLY A 779 -7.95 41.51 -2.76
C GLY A 779 -6.66 42.30 -2.97
N LYS A 780 -5.52 41.60 -3.09
CA LYS A 780 -4.22 42.22 -3.42
C LYS A 780 -4.21 42.83 -4.81
N LEU A 781 -4.81 42.19 -5.82
CA LEU A 781 -4.94 42.75 -7.17
C LEU A 781 -5.77 44.05 -7.18
N THR A 782 -6.85 44.11 -6.41
CA THR A 782 -7.66 45.33 -6.22
C THR A 782 -6.82 46.47 -5.63
N GLN A 783 -6.03 46.19 -4.60
CA GLN A 783 -5.23 47.19 -3.89
C GLN A 783 -4.00 47.64 -4.68
N MET A 784 -3.30 46.72 -5.35
CA MET A 784 -2.04 46.99 -6.04
C MET A 784 -2.22 47.54 -7.45
N LEU A 785 -3.18 47.00 -8.22
CA LEU A 785 -3.43 47.39 -9.62
C LEU A 785 -4.62 48.34 -9.77
N GLN A 786 -5.30 48.70 -8.67
CA GLN A 786 -6.51 49.54 -8.65
C GLN A 786 -7.63 49.06 -9.59
N ILE A 787 -7.72 47.74 -9.80
CA ILE A 787 -8.79 47.15 -10.60
C ILE A 787 -10.10 47.26 -9.80
N PRO A 788 -11.21 47.74 -10.41
CA PRO A 788 -12.50 47.81 -9.74
C PRO A 788 -12.94 46.44 -9.19
N PRO A 789 -13.45 46.35 -7.95
CA PRO A 789 -13.87 45.08 -7.35
C PRO A 789 -14.91 44.31 -8.17
N GLN A 790 -15.76 45.02 -8.92
CA GLN A 790 -16.80 44.45 -9.75
C GLN A 790 -16.25 43.62 -10.93
N GLU A 791 -15.06 43.97 -11.44
CA GLU A 791 -14.39 43.25 -12.53
C GLU A 791 -13.80 41.91 -12.06
N LEU A 792 -13.50 41.80 -10.76
CA LEU A 792 -12.88 40.61 -10.19
C LEU A 792 -13.90 39.55 -9.76
N TRP A 793 -15.20 39.87 -9.76
CA TRP A 793 -16.27 38.92 -9.43
C TRP A 793 -16.34 37.76 -10.41
N GLU A 794 -15.98 37.98 -11.67
CA GLU A 794 -15.90 36.94 -12.71
C GLU A 794 -14.74 35.96 -12.48
N ARG A 795 -13.75 36.34 -11.66
CA ARG A 795 -12.57 35.53 -11.36
C ARG A 795 -12.69 34.71 -10.06
N ILE A 796 -13.83 34.79 -9.38
CA ILE A 796 -14.07 34.01 -8.16
C ILE A 796 -14.43 32.57 -8.56
N PRO A 797 -13.72 31.54 -8.06
CA PRO A 797 -13.98 30.14 -8.41
C PRO A 797 -15.42 29.72 -8.06
N GLY A 798 -16.08 29.01 -8.98
CA GLY A 798 -17.42 28.46 -8.79
C GLY A 798 -18.59 29.44 -8.96
N VAL A 799 -18.32 30.71 -9.25
CA VAL A 799 -19.35 31.71 -9.54
C VAL A 799 -19.79 31.59 -11.00
N THR A 800 -21.10 31.49 -11.23
CA THR A 800 -21.63 31.43 -12.60
C THR A 800 -21.81 32.83 -13.18
N ALA A 801 -21.83 32.95 -14.51
CA ALA A 801 -22.17 34.20 -15.19
C ALA A 801 -23.53 34.78 -14.74
N THR A 802 -24.48 33.91 -14.36
CA THR A 802 -25.77 34.28 -13.78
C THR A 802 -25.64 34.92 -12.41
N ASP A 803 -24.76 34.39 -11.56
CA ASP A 803 -24.48 34.96 -10.23
C ASP A 803 -23.80 36.32 -10.35
N VAL A 804 -22.83 36.46 -11.26
CA VAL A 804 -22.19 37.76 -11.56
C VAL A 804 -23.21 38.76 -12.08
N ALA A 805 -24.06 38.38 -13.04
CA ALA A 805 -25.10 39.24 -13.56
C ALA A 805 -26.11 39.65 -12.47
N ARG A 806 -26.46 38.73 -11.56
CA ARG A 806 -27.28 39.02 -10.38
C ARG A 806 -26.60 40.02 -9.46
N TRP A 807 -25.30 39.85 -9.19
CA TRP A 807 -24.52 40.76 -8.34
C TRP A 807 -24.35 42.14 -8.98
N LYS A 808 -24.08 42.22 -10.28
CA LYS A 808 -24.04 43.49 -11.04
C LYS A 808 -25.39 44.22 -10.95
N ARG A 809 -26.52 43.53 -11.18
CA ARG A 809 -27.87 44.11 -11.01
C ARG A 809 -28.18 44.54 -9.57
N ALA A 810 -27.75 43.75 -8.58
CA ALA A 810 -27.93 44.09 -7.17
C ALA A 810 -27.11 45.31 -6.76
N ALA A 811 -25.86 45.43 -7.25
CA ALA A 811 -25.00 46.57 -7.03
C ALA A 811 -25.52 47.83 -7.72
N GLU A 812 -26.01 47.74 -8.96
CA GLU A 812 -26.68 48.85 -9.65
C GLU A 812 -27.94 49.31 -8.93
N ARG A 813 -28.73 48.37 -8.38
CA ARG A 813 -29.91 48.70 -7.58
C ARG A 813 -29.51 49.40 -6.28
N ALA A 814 -28.51 48.89 -5.57
CA ALA A 814 -27.98 49.51 -4.36
C ALA A 814 -27.40 50.92 -4.64
N ALA A 815 -26.72 51.12 -5.78
CA ALA A 815 -26.23 52.44 -6.18
C ALA A 815 -27.36 53.42 -6.51
N LYS A 816 -28.43 52.96 -7.18
CA LYS A 816 -29.64 53.76 -7.44
C LYS A 816 -30.40 54.09 -6.15
N ASP A 817 -30.48 53.15 -5.21
CA ASP A 817 -31.13 53.35 -3.92
C ASP A 817 -30.32 54.33 -3.04
N ALA A 818 -28.99 54.27 -3.09
CA ALA A 818 -28.10 55.24 -2.43
C ALA A 818 -28.22 56.65 -3.02
N ASP A 819 -28.21 56.78 -4.36
CA ASP A 819 -28.43 58.07 -5.05
C ASP A 819 -29.84 58.63 -4.78
N ALA A 820 -30.86 57.76 -4.68
CA ALA A 820 -32.21 58.15 -4.29
C ALA A 820 -32.30 58.61 -2.82
N MET A 821 -31.63 57.94 -1.88
CA MET A 821 -31.54 58.37 -0.49
C MET A 821 -30.75 59.68 -0.33
N GLU A 822 -29.70 59.88 -1.13
CA GLU A 822 -28.94 61.13 -1.12
C GLU A 822 -29.74 62.30 -1.69
N LYS A 823 -30.50 62.09 -2.78
CA LYS A 823 -31.47 63.07 -3.28
C LYS A 823 -32.59 63.36 -2.28
N LEU A 824 -33.06 62.34 -1.56
CA LEU A 824 -34.05 62.50 -0.50
C LEU A 824 -33.49 63.30 0.68
N ASN A 825 -32.25 63.03 1.11
CA ASN A 825 -31.56 63.82 2.15
C ASN A 825 -31.34 65.27 1.70
N GLN A 826 -30.96 65.51 0.45
CA GLN A 826 -30.85 66.86 -0.11
C GLN A 826 -32.20 67.58 -0.22
N MET A 827 -33.31 66.85 -0.42
CA MET A 827 -34.67 67.41 -0.37
C MET A 827 -35.13 67.72 1.06
N ILE A 828 -34.79 66.86 2.03
CA ILE A 828 -35.06 67.07 3.45
C ILE A 828 -34.26 68.28 3.97
N ASP A 829 -32.99 68.41 3.61
CA ASP A 829 -32.15 69.58 3.95
C ASP A 829 -32.69 70.87 3.32
N ARG A 830 -33.24 70.81 2.11
CA ARG A 830 -33.93 71.96 1.48
C ARG A 830 -35.24 72.33 2.17
N GLN A 831 -35.96 71.38 2.76
CA GLN A 831 -37.17 71.66 3.56
C GLN A 831 -36.84 72.15 4.98
N MET A 832 -35.71 71.72 5.54
CA MET A 832 -35.25 72.09 6.89
C MET A 832 -34.46 73.42 6.92
N GLY A 833 -33.97 73.91 5.78
CA GLY A 833 -33.20 75.16 5.62
C GLY A 833 -33.99 76.47 5.75
N GLY A 834 -35.09 76.47 6.51
CA GLY A 834 -36.07 77.56 6.60
C GLY A 834 -36.17 78.28 7.94
N SER A 835 -35.10 78.43 8.73
CA SER A 835 -35.03 79.46 9.79
C SER A 835 -33.64 79.55 10.42
N ALA A 836 -32.92 80.63 10.14
CA ALA A 836 -31.65 80.97 10.77
C ALA A 836 -31.85 81.78 12.06
N ARG A 837 -31.05 81.50 13.12
CA ARG A 837 -30.22 82.52 13.79
C ARG A 837 -29.13 81.92 14.69
N PRO A 838 -27.92 82.54 14.79
CA PRO A 838 -26.73 81.96 15.43
C PRO A 838 -26.36 82.63 16.78
N GLN A 839 -25.66 81.90 17.66
CA GLN A 839 -24.84 82.43 18.76
C GLN A 839 -23.59 81.52 18.87
N ARG A 840 -22.42 81.98 18.42
CA ARG A 840 -21.36 82.79 19.07
C ARG A 840 -20.20 81.90 19.56
N GLN A 841 -19.04 82.18 18.98
CA GLN A 841 -17.73 81.56 19.18
C GLN A 841 -17.15 81.86 20.56
N GLU A 842 -16.43 80.89 21.12
CA GLU A 842 -15.19 81.15 21.86
C GLU A 842 -14.11 80.13 21.44
N GLN A 843 -13.02 80.65 20.89
CA GLN A 843 -11.69 80.05 20.85
C GLN A 843 -10.81 80.91 21.78
N PRO A 844 -9.76 80.37 22.42
CA PRO A 844 -8.45 80.48 21.76
C PRO A 844 -7.50 79.29 22.03
N ALA A 845 -6.33 79.40 21.40
CA ALA A 845 -5.37 78.38 21.06
C ALA A 845 -4.31 78.04 22.14
N GLN A 846 -3.69 76.88 21.94
CA GLN A 846 -2.25 76.55 22.05
C GLN A 846 -1.51 76.46 23.42
N ALA A 847 -0.95 75.24 23.61
CA ALA A 847 0.44 74.90 23.92
C ALA A 847 0.94 74.62 25.37
N ALA A 848 1.73 73.53 25.43
CA ALA A 848 2.88 73.22 26.29
C ALA A 848 2.73 72.21 27.46
N SER A 849 3.24 70.99 27.17
CA SER A 849 4.15 70.11 27.95
C SER A 849 3.82 69.57 29.36
N ASN A 850 3.86 68.22 29.44
CA ASN A 850 4.43 67.31 30.46
C ASN A 850 4.13 67.48 31.97
N GLY A 851 3.59 66.40 32.57
CA GLY A 851 3.60 66.11 34.01
C GLY A 851 2.85 64.82 34.36
N ALA A 852 3.58 63.82 34.83
CA ALA A 852 3.22 62.41 35.11
C ALA A 852 2.12 62.15 36.17
N ALA A 853 1.49 60.95 36.14
CA ALA A 853 1.49 59.93 37.23
C ALA A 853 0.30 58.92 37.20
N GLY A 854 0.62 57.64 37.49
CA GLY A 854 -0.22 56.63 38.17
C GLY A 854 -1.06 55.68 37.28
N GLY A 855 -1.00 54.34 37.34
CA GLY A 855 -0.32 53.39 38.23
C GLY A 855 -1.29 52.31 38.77
N GLY A 856 -0.94 51.01 38.60
CA GLY A 856 -1.48 49.85 39.36
C GLY A 856 -2.05 48.71 38.49
N GLN A 857 -1.32 47.64 38.12
CA GLN A 857 -0.83 46.45 38.87
C GLN A 857 -1.84 45.32 39.15
N GLN A 858 -1.49 44.11 38.69
CA GLN A 858 -1.47 42.78 39.36
C GLN A 858 -1.38 41.67 38.27
N ARG A 859 -0.74 40.50 38.40
CA ARG A 859 0.21 39.87 39.33
C ARG A 859 0.71 38.57 38.67
N GLU A 860 1.92 38.14 39.05
CA GLU A 860 2.62 36.86 38.79
C GLU A 860 2.07 35.70 39.67
N PRO A 861 2.48 34.40 39.55
CA PRO A 861 3.86 33.88 39.84
C PRO A 861 4.41 32.80 38.84
N ALA A 862 5.71 32.75 38.52
CA ALA A 862 6.88 32.09 39.19
C ALA A 862 6.91 30.53 39.03
N THR A 863 8.00 29.79 38.77
CA THR A 863 9.43 29.90 39.18
C THR A 863 10.41 29.05 38.35
N ALA A 864 11.65 29.55 38.23
CA ALA A 864 12.98 28.91 38.35
C ALA A 864 13.56 27.90 37.31
N GLY A 865 14.78 28.18 36.82
CA GLY A 865 15.80 27.16 36.53
C GLY A 865 16.74 27.33 35.31
N ALA A 866 17.77 28.18 35.45
CA ALA A 866 19.17 28.03 34.98
C ALA A 866 19.58 27.87 33.48
N ALA A 867 20.56 28.73 33.10
CA ALA A 867 21.74 28.52 32.22
C ALA A 867 21.54 28.03 30.76
N GLY A 868 22.25 28.47 29.72
CA GLY A 868 23.43 29.32 29.53
C GLY A 868 24.02 29.01 28.14
N ALA A 869 24.77 29.98 27.60
CA ALA A 869 25.87 29.83 26.63
C ALA A 869 25.62 29.47 25.14
N ASN A 870 26.17 30.37 24.29
CA ASN A 870 27.08 30.13 23.16
C ASN A 870 26.73 29.11 22.07
N ALA A 871 26.73 29.56 20.81
CA ALA A 871 27.92 29.58 19.95
C ALA A 871 27.53 29.59 18.46
N GLU A 872 28.21 30.46 17.72
CA GLU A 872 28.80 30.25 16.39
C GLU A 872 28.05 29.43 15.32
N ARG A 873 27.96 30.03 14.13
CA ARG A 873 28.58 29.41 12.95
C ARG A 873 28.87 30.43 11.86
N ALA A 874 30.14 30.74 11.72
CA ALA A 874 30.74 31.01 10.42
C ALA A 874 30.94 29.66 9.69
N ARG A 875 30.35 29.52 8.51
CA ARG A 875 30.96 29.02 7.26
C ARG A 875 29.89 28.86 6.20
#